data_AF-A0A819V9N5-F1
#
_entry.id   AF-A0A819V9N5-F1
#
_cell.length_a   1.000
_cell.length_b   1.000
_cell.length_c   1.000
_cell.angle_alpha   90.00
_cell.angle_beta   90.00
_cell.angle_gamma   90.00
#
_symmetry.space_group_name_H-M   'P 1'
#
loop_
_entity.id
_entity.type
_entity.pdbx_description
1 polymer ?
#
loop_
_entity_poly.entity_id
_entity_poly.type
_entity_poly.pdbx_seq_one_letter_code
_entity_poly.pdbx_strand_id
1 'polypeptide(L)'
;MSAQIYQCKFCNNNRSFQEFRDYFRHITLYHAGERNFRLTCDISSSCGITYKTFASYKMHVHRRHYSLLNSSSNQQQVNDVQDSDPLSAHTNSSTVIDPTTTNDSNADVIYVDDDNDTDDFGEPWVDLPINNTPQDKPIDLLKIQQQYTRFLLELREYHILPQSIIQSITTHILSLLDNIMELLEDQAKKSDQSSARTKSISINDMTSIVKTIKQSITISTRNEYQFLESCKNFFNYSPPIENILSLNEKKKEYSYYISIKESLRKILEKEDIMELLVENIRNQYGLTNADADLMFSCRDGIGGRKIRKNSFMIQLYVDGIGVTNPIGPKKDKHKLTIVYFMLEDIPDVFRSMLQCINLAAICHTRYLSCEEKLKQFYDPIVKDLNDLQHNGLSINTFNSQLSFSFSTVAADNLAVHEIAGFQQNFSSGYFCRRCLVTYENRLIPLIDVHFIQRTSELHNTHLQLIKNQPQIKSCCGVVGPSPLDHLLNFDPTNSFPGDVMHDFLEGTCPMLVMAMLKEAARIRLITFHGIETRTAQFIYGEFDKSNKPPPVLVKNLNNDRINGSASQKYCLFRLFPIIFSDLVEHLSSFKIYLVLRELLDMVLAYPLRKSWLPFMETLSINFQSMILEYLPDKATPKVHFASEYAKIVEQFGPPVRYWCMRYEGAHLYFKRIALRSGNFKNIPKTLAQRQQLRQCLLLSQDHFLKRYEQASGVKRIKMNEIESKIKSLFIKKFEQSINQFDESLLQCSQLIQNHIIYKQNAVYVYDLEHAEEIPKFIQLVYILKLNEQWIFIVNFLNTDGFVSKLWSYQVSSHDCFGIILPNDLKYFHKGLDLYQVNNLHFVNLSSRLTKAN
;
A
#
# COMPACT_ATOMS: atom_id res chain seq x y z
N MET A 1 34.13 41.48 -4.84
CA MET A 1 32.80 41.10 -4.30
C MET A 1 32.95 41.02 -2.79
N SER A 2 32.21 41.81 -2.02
CA SER A 2 32.20 41.71 -0.55
C SER A 2 31.78 40.30 -0.13
N ALA A 3 32.60 39.60 0.64
CA ALA A 3 32.23 38.30 1.19
C ALA A 3 30.93 38.47 2.02
N GLN A 4 29.86 37.79 1.61
CA GLN A 4 28.60 37.81 2.34
C GLN A 4 28.80 37.06 3.66
N ILE A 5 28.83 37.79 4.77
CA ILE A 5 28.98 37.21 6.12
C ILE A 5 27.59 36.82 6.62
N TYR A 6 27.42 35.55 6.98
CA TYR A 6 26.16 35.03 7.51
C TYR A 6 26.17 35.08 9.03
N GLN A 7 25.21 35.78 9.65
CA GLN A 7 25.13 35.93 11.11
C GLN A 7 23.95 35.14 11.68
N CYS A 8 24.20 34.32 12.71
CA CYS A 8 23.16 33.58 13.42
C CYS A 8 22.40 34.49 14.40
N LYS A 9 21.11 34.69 14.13
CA LYS A 9 20.18 35.49 14.95
C LYS A 9 19.76 34.81 16.26
N PHE A 10 20.05 33.53 16.43
CA PHE A 10 19.65 32.72 17.59
C PHE A 10 20.77 32.55 18.63
N CYS A 11 22.01 32.91 18.28
CA CYS A 11 23.14 32.88 19.21
C CYS A 11 23.26 34.22 19.94
N ASN A 12 23.39 34.20 21.27
CA ASN A 12 23.60 35.41 22.09
C ASN A 12 24.81 36.26 21.67
N ASN A 13 25.78 35.70 20.92
CA ASN A 13 26.99 36.39 20.47
C ASN A 13 27.00 36.71 18.96
N ASN A 14 25.87 36.62 18.24
CA ASN A 14 25.78 36.85 16.78
C ASN A 14 26.90 36.13 16.00
N ARG A 15 27.04 34.82 16.22
CA ARG A 15 28.06 33.99 15.56
C ARG A 15 28.01 34.20 14.04
N SER A 16 29.14 34.58 13.47
CA SER A 16 29.29 34.87 12.04
C SER A 16 30.03 33.75 11.32
N PHE A 17 29.59 33.43 10.10
CA PHE A 17 30.15 32.41 9.25
C PHE A 17 30.51 33.00 7.89
N GLN A 18 31.65 32.59 7.34
CA GLN A 18 32.11 33.03 6.02
C GLN A 18 31.48 32.20 4.89
N GLU A 19 31.18 30.94 5.15
CA GLU A 19 30.48 30.07 4.22
C GLU A 19 29.02 29.85 4.64
N PHE A 20 28.12 29.88 3.65
CA PHE A 20 26.71 29.58 3.88
C PHE A 20 26.50 28.16 4.41
N ARG A 21 27.28 27.19 3.90
CA ARG A 21 27.24 25.80 4.37
C ARG A 21 27.48 25.69 5.88
N ASP A 22 28.47 26.40 6.40
CA ASP A 22 28.79 26.37 7.84
C ASP A 22 27.72 27.04 8.69
N TYR A 23 27.20 28.17 8.22
CA TYR A 23 26.04 28.83 8.82
C TYR A 23 24.82 27.90 8.88
N PHE A 24 24.51 27.28 7.74
CA PHE A 24 23.36 26.39 7.60
C PHE A 24 23.51 25.14 8.47
N ARG A 25 24.69 24.52 8.50
CA ARG A 25 25.03 23.43 9.41
C ARG A 25 24.89 23.84 10.87
N HIS A 26 25.35 25.04 11.24
CA HIS A 26 25.19 25.54 12.59
C HIS A 26 23.71 25.71 12.98
N ILE A 27 22.89 26.35 12.15
CA ILE A 27 21.45 26.46 12.43
C ILE A 27 20.81 25.07 12.54
N THR A 28 21.18 24.15 11.65
CA THR A 28 20.70 22.76 11.66
C THR A 28 21.00 22.04 12.98
N LEU A 29 22.22 22.18 13.48
CA LEU A 29 22.67 21.43 14.65
C LEU A 29 22.19 22.05 15.97
N TYR A 30 22.12 23.38 16.05
CA TYR A 30 21.96 24.09 17.32
C TYR A 30 20.62 24.80 17.48
N HIS A 31 19.95 25.15 16.38
CA HIS A 31 18.74 25.99 16.41
C HIS A 31 17.55 25.39 15.67
N ALA A 32 17.67 24.15 15.19
CA ALA A 32 16.58 23.44 14.51
C ALA A 32 15.33 23.24 15.39
N GLY A 33 15.48 23.25 16.72
CA GLY A 33 14.42 23.02 17.70
C GLY A 33 13.92 24.28 18.43
N GLU A 34 14.26 25.49 17.98
CA GLU A 34 13.82 26.73 18.63
C GLU A 34 12.29 26.87 18.57
N ARG A 35 11.64 27.08 19.73
CA ARG A 35 10.17 27.17 19.83
C ARG A 35 9.58 28.32 19.01
N ASN A 36 10.33 29.42 18.89
CA ASN A 36 9.96 30.61 18.12
C ASN A 36 10.95 30.83 16.96
N PHE A 37 11.28 29.75 16.24
CA PHE A 37 12.17 29.86 15.09
C PHE A 37 11.60 30.89 14.09
N ARG A 38 12.37 31.94 13.76
CA ARG A 38 11.98 32.89 12.72
C ARG A 38 13.21 33.36 11.97
N LEU A 39 13.34 32.92 10.73
CA LEU A 39 14.51 33.22 9.91
C LEU A 39 14.11 33.66 8.51
N THR A 40 14.66 34.77 8.06
CA THR A 40 14.46 35.26 6.69
C THR A 40 15.59 34.77 5.81
N CYS A 41 15.25 34.25 4.63
CA CYS A 41 16.25 33.83 3.66
C CYS A 41 16.82 35.05 2.93
N ASP A 42 18.01 35.47 3.36
CA ASP A 42 18.72 36.64 2.84
C ASP A 42 19.80 36.24 1.80
N ILE A 43 19.71 35.02 1.25
CA ILE A 43 20.73 34.41 0.36
C ILE A 43 20.70 35.04 -1.05
N SER A 44 19.52 35.39 -1.56
CA SER A 44 19.37 36.16 -2.79
C SER A 44 18.38 37.29 -2.59
N SER A 45 18.57 38.41 -3.31
CA SER A 45 17.64 39.55 -3.30
C SER A 45 16.22 39.20 -3.74
N SER A 46 16.06 38.07 -4.45
CA SER A 46 14.80 37.51 -4.91
C SER A 46 14.13 36.54 -3.95
N CYS A 47 14.77 36.15 -2.83
CA CYS A 47 14.20 35.20 -1.90
C CYS A 47 13.34 35.90 -0.85
N GLY A 48 13.94 36.54 0.17
CA GLY A 48 13.25 37.42 1.12
C GLY A 48 12.11 36.79 1.94
N ILE A 49 11.85 35.49 1.82
CA ILE A 49 10.79 34.79 2.56
C ILE A 49 11.25 34.53 3.98
N THR A 50 10.40 34.86 4.95
CA THR A 50 10.58 34.50 6.36
C THR A 50 9.92 33.15 6.66
N TYR A 51 10.65 32.28 7.34
CA TYR A 51 10.21 30.95 7.75
C TYR A 51 10.04 30.90 9.27
N LYS A 52 8.91 30.36 9.74
CA LYS A 52 8.59 30.14 11.16
C LYS A 52 9.01 28.75 11.66
N THR A 53 9.45 27.85 10.77
CA THR A 53 10.04 26.57 11.17
C THR A 53 11.37 26.32 10.48
N PHE A 54 12.29 25.66 11.19
CA PHE A 54 13.57 25.28 10.61
C PHE A 54 13.40 24.28 9.46
N ALA A 55 12.45 23.34 9.53
CA ALA A 55 12.20 22.36 8.47
C ALA A 55 11.81 23.03 7.14
N SER A 56 10.95 24.06 7.17
CA SER A 56 10.56 24.80 5.97
C SER A 56 11.71 25.65 5.43
N TYR A 57 12.49 26.31 6.30
CA TYR A 57 13.71 27.02 5.89
C TYR A 57 14.75 26.09 5.26
N LYS A 58 15.03 24.96 5.91
CA LYS A 58 15.98 23.93 5.48
C LYS A 58 15.63 23.42 4.09
N MET A 59 14.37 23.07 3.87
CA MET A 59 13.90 22.65 2.56
C MET A 59 14.03 23.74 1.51
N HIS A 60 13.64 24.97 1.83
CA HIS A 60 13.77 26.08 0.91
C HIS A 60 15.23 26.24 0.45
N VAL A 61 16.18 26.17 1.39
CA VAL A 61 17.61 26.20 1.10
C VAL A 61 18.02 25.07 0.16
N HIS A 62 17.59 23.83 0.42
CA HIS A 62 17.86 22.71 -0.50
C HIS A 62 17.15 22.86 -1.86
N ARG A 63 15.97 23.49 -1.93
CA ARG A 63 15.22 23.69 -3.19
C ARG A 63 15.80 24.81 -4.05
N ARG A 64 16.27 25.90 -3.45
CA ARG A 64 16.61 27.15 -4.16
C ARG A 64 18.08 27.53 -4.08
N HIS A 65 18.82 26.95 -3.13
CA HIS A 65 20.19 27.34 -2.78
C HIS A 65 21.12 26.14 -2.58
N TYR A 66 20.78 24.97 -3.12
CA TYR A 66 21.57 23.74 -2.98
C TYR A 66 23.05 23.89 -3.39
N SER A 67 23.30 24.66 -4.45
CA SER A 67 24.66 24.93 -4.94
C SER A 67 25.59 25.56 -3.89
N LEU A 68 25.03 26.32 -2.94
CA LEU A 68 25.79 26.95 -1.85
C LEU A 68 26.08 26.00 -0.68
N LEU A 69 25.47 24.81 -0.68
CA LEU A 69 25.79 23.73 0.27
C LEU A 69 26.92 22.83 -0.25
N ASN A 70 27.13 22.78 -1.58
CA ASN A 70 28.08 21.88 -2.25
C ASN A 70 29.31 22.58 -2.82
N SER A 71 29.52 23.87 -2.55
CA SER A 71 30.72 24.59 -2.99
C SER A 71 31.96 24.11 -2.21
N SER A 72 32.53 23.00 -2.63
CA SER A 72 33.92 22.62 -2.34
C SER A 72 34.80 23.25 -3.41
N SER A 73 35.74 24.10 -3.00
CA SER A 73 36.85 24.54 -3.83
C SER A 73 37.72 23.35 -4.24
N ASN A 74 37.41 22.75 -5.39
CA ASN A 74 38.32 21.96 -6.24
C ASN A 74 37.64 21.69 -7.60
N GLN A 75 37.60 22.72 -8.44
CA GLN A 75 37.60 22.54 -9.89
C GLN A 75 39.05 22.67 -10.35
N GLN A 76 39.75 21.55 -10.54
CA GLN A 76 40.90 21.51 -11.42
C GLN A 76 40.58 20.62 -12.63
N GLN A 77 40.60 21.32 -13.75
CA GLN A 77 40.68 20.92 -15.15
C GLN A 77 41.02 19.46 -15.44
N VAL A 78 40.13 18.89 -16.23
CA VAL A 78 40.37 17.81 -17.21
C VAL A 78 41.64 18.12 -17.99
N ASN A 79 42.59 17.18 -17.99
CA ASN A 79 43.57 17.00 -19.06
C ASN A 79 43.88 15.50 -19.19
N ASP A 80 43.71 14.99 -20.40
CA ASP A 80 44.14 13.68 -20.89
C ASP A 80 45.66 13.49 -20.76
N VAL A 81 46.14 12.32 -20.30
CA VAL A 81 47.32 11.60 -20.83
C VAL A 81 47.22 10.09 -20.51
N GLN A 82 47.68 9.29 -21.47
CA GLN A 82 47.71 7.83 -21.62
C GLN A 82 48.65 7.04 -20.69
N ASP A 83 48.35 5.74 -20.59
CA ASP A 83 49.19 4.53 -20.41
C ASP A 83 50.33 4.50 -19.36
N SER A 84 50.23 3.55 -18.42
CA SER A 84 51.14 2.38 -18.34
C SER A 84 50.89 1.51 -17.08
N ASP A 85 50.53 0.25 -17.29
CA ASP A 85 50.86 -0.91 -16.43
C ASP A 85 52.39 -1.22 -16.58
N PRO A 86 53.08 -2.14 -15.81
CA PRO A 86 52.56 -3.30 -15.04
C PRO A 86 53.34 -3.67 -13.74
N LEU A 87 53.00 -4.86 -13.19
CA LEU A 87 53.78 -5.79 -12.31
C LEU A 87 53.68 -5.59 -10.79
N SER A 88 53.67 -6.60 -9.90
CA SER A 88 53.43 -8.06 -9.90
C SER A 88 53.66 -8.57 -8.47
N ALA A 89 52.94 -9.63 -8.08
CA ALA A 89 53.29 -10.66 -7.08
C ALA A 89 53.53 -10.27 -5.61
N HIS A 90 52.75 -10.86 -4.68
CA HIS A 90 53.21 -12.06 -3.96
C HIS A 90 52.10 -12.73 -3.14
N THR A 91 52.11 -14.05 -3.26
CA THR A 91 51.39 -15.10 -2.53
C THR A 91 51.66 -15.08 -1.02
N ASN A 92 50.65 -15.43 -0.21
CA ASN A 92 50.80 -16.49 0.79
C ASN A 92 49.46 -17.05 1.26
N SER A 93 49.37 -18.37 1.16
CA SER A 93 48.31 -19.26 1.65
C SER A 93 48.48 -19.51 3.15
N SER A 94 47.38 -19.56 3.91
CA SER A 94 47.24 -20.39 5.14
C SER A 94 45.77 -20.48 5.58
N THR A 95 45.14 -21.59 5.18
CA THR A 95 44.24 -22.48 5.96
C THR A 95 43.32 -21.91 7.06
N VAL A 96 42.03 -21.81 6.73
CA VAL A 96 40.86 -22.50 7.33
C VAL A 96 40.91 -22.81 8.83
N ILE A 97 40.07 -22.13 9.63
CA ILE A 97 39.18 -22.74 10.65
C ILE A 97 37.82 -22.00 10.58
N ASP A 98 36.77 -22.78 10.36
CA ASP A 98 35.35 -22.41 10.23
C ASP A 98 34.65 -22.60 11.59
N PRO A 99 33.73 -21.70 11.98
CA PRO A 99 32.45 -22.20 12.47
C PRO A 99 31.27 -21.41 11.91
N THR A 100 30.73 -21.92 10.80
CA THR A 100 29.32 -21.93 10.41
C THR A 100 28.32 -21.78 11.57
N THR A 101 27.66 -20.63 11.63
CA THR A 101 26.30 -20.50 12.19
C THR A 101 25.48 -19.62 11.25
N THR A 102 24.78 -20.28 10.34
CA THR A 102 23.78 -19.69 9.45
C THR A 102 22.55 -19.29 10.27
N ASN A 103 22.43 -17.99 10.58
CA ASN A 103 21.18 -17.42 11.08
C ASN A 103 20.21 -17.18 9.91
N ASP A 104 19.63 -18.27 9.40
CA ASP A 104 18.39 -18.20 8.63
C ASP A 104 17.22 -18.04 9.60
N SER A 105 16.65 -16.84 9.66
CA SER A 105 15.46 -16.58 10.47
C SER A 105 14.45 -15.66 9.79
N ASN A 106 14.08 -15.99 8.54
CA ASN A 106 12.79 -15.58 7.98
C ASN A 106 11.68 -16.51 8.52
N ALA A 107 11.35 -16.33 9.79
CA ALA A 107 10.16 -16.90 10.38
C ALA A 107 9.31 -15.77 10.93
N ASP A 108 8.60 -15.05 10.05
CA ASP A 108 7.48 -14.20 10.46
C ASP A 108 6.42 -15.08 11.12
N VAL A 109 6.36 -14.98 12.44
CA VAL A 109 5.26 -15.53 13.22
C VAL A 109 4.14 -14.53 13.04
N ILE A 110 3.35 -14.74 11.99
CA ILE A 110 2.00 -14.18 11.92
C ILE A 110 1.21 -14.97 12.97
N TYR A 111 1.03 -14.38 14.15
CA TYR A 111 -0.04 -14.81 15.04
C TYR A 111 -1.33 -14.63 14.25
N VAL A 112 -1.98 -15.75 13.92
CA VAL A 112 -3.41 -15.71 13.63
C VAL A 112 -4.04 -15.57 15.01
N ASP A 113 -4.17 -14.33 15.48
CA ASP A 113 -5.07 -14.06 16.58
C ASP A 113 -6.48 -14.39 16.08
N ASP A 114 -7.15 -15.27 16.81
CA ASP A 114 -8.52 -15.74 16.55
C ASP A 114 -9.56 -14.68 16.98
N ASP A 115 -9.18 -13.41 17.04
CA ASP A 115 -10.03 -12.29 17.43
C ASP A 115 -10.03 -11.20 16.36
N ASN A 116 -11.10 -11.17 15.56
CA ASN A 116 -11.67 -9.99 14.88
C ASN A 116 -10.74 -9.07 14.08
N ASP A 117 -9.85 -9.60 13.24
CA ASP A 117 -9.40 -8.89 12.03
C ASP A 117 -10.52 -8.91 10.96
N THR A 118 -11.63 -8.24 11.29
CA THR A 118 -12.74 -7.91 10.38
C THR A 118 -12.59 -6.52 9.79
N ASP A 119 -11.37 -6.03 9.54
CA ASP A 119 -11.17 -4.71 8.92
C ASP A 119 -10.47 -4.83 7.55
N ASP A 120 -11.19 -5.41 6.58
CA ASP A 120 -11.08 -5.05 5.14
C ASP A 120 -12.20 -5.71 4.29
N PHE A 121 -12.98 -6.62 4.86
CA PHE A 121 -14.31 -6.96 4.36
C PHE A 121 -15.30 -6.11 5.15
N GLY A 122 -15.37 -4.81 4.86
CA GLY A 122 -16.54 -4.04 5.30
C GLY A 122 -17.76 -4.80 4.83
N GLU A 123 -18.63 -5.24 5.74
CA GLU A 123 -19.91 -5.85 5.40
C GLU A 123 -20.67 -4.86 4.50
N PRO A 124 -20.85 -5.12 3.19
CA PRO A 124 -21.92 -4.50 2.47
C PRO A 124 -23.15 -5.28 2.90
N TRP A 125 -23.91 -4.70 3.82
CA TRP A 125 -25.31 -5.05 3.91
C TRP A 125 -25.89 -4.94 2.50
N VAL A 126 -26.58 -6.01 2.08
CA VAL A 126 -27.27 -6.05 0.80
C VAL A 126 -28.36 -4.99 0.86
N ASP A 127 -28.12 -3.84 0.26
CA ASP A 127 -29.20 -2.92 -0.06
C ASP A 127 -30.08 -3.60 -1.11
N LEU A 128 -31.25 -4.07 -0.67
CA LEU A 128 -32.35 -4.38 -1.57
C LEU A 128 -32.67 -3.09 -2.33
N PRO A 129 -32.58 -3.04 -3.68
CA PRO A 129 -32.98 -1.86 -4.41
C PRO A 129 -34.48 -1.66 -4.25
N ILE A 130 -34.89 -0.74 -3.36
CA ILE A 130 -36.25 -0.21 -3.32
C ILE A 130 -36.31 0.90 -4.37
N ASN A 131 -36.36 0.52 -5.64
CA ASN A 131 -36.85 1.38 -6.71
C ASN A 131 -38.00 0.67 -7.40
N ASN A 132 -39.17 0.75 -6.75
CA ASN A 132 -40.44 0.35 -7.35
C ASN A 132 -41.01 1.51 -8.15
N THR A 133 -40.76 1.48 -9.46
CA THR A 133 -41.85 1.72 -10.41
C THR A 133 -42.02 0.44 -11.20
N PRO A 134 -43.15 -0.28 -11.06
CA PRO A 134 -43.36 -1.52 -11.79
C PRO A 134 -43.50 -1.20 -13.28
N GLN A 135 -42.45 -1.47 -14.05
CA GLN A 135 -42.61 -1.69 -15.48
C GLN A 135 -42.93 -3.17 -15.67
N ASP A 136 -44.12 -3.44 -16.19
CA ASP A 136 -44.62 -4.77 -16.56
C ASP A 136 -43.72 -5.41 -17.64
N LYS A 137 -42.60 -6.00 -17.21
CA LYS A 137 -41.81 -6.95 -18.02
C LYS A 137 -41.96 -8.34 -17.40
N PRO A 138 -42.26 -9.39 -18.19
CA PRO A 138 -42.34 -10.75 -17.69
C PRO A 138 -41.02 -11.15 -17.02
N ILE A 139 -41.09 -11.77 -15.84
CA ILE A 139 -39.91 -12.31 -15.15
C ILE A 139 -39.45 -13.55 -15.90
N ASP A 140 -38.28 -13.45 -16.52
CA ASP A 140 -37.63 -14.51 -17.27
C ASP A 140 -37.04 -15.58 -16.31
N LEU A 141 -37.29 -16.87 -16.57
CA LEU A 141 -36.70 -18.01 -15.85
C LEU A 141 -35.17 -17.86 -15.67
N LEU A 142 -34.52 -17.29 -16.68
CA LEU A 142 -33.08 -17.06 -16.68
C LEU A 142 -32.65 -16.10 -15.57
N LYS A 143 -33.50 -15.13 -15.18
CA LYS A 143 -33.21 -14.22 -14.07
C LYS A 143 -33.16 -14.95 -12.73
N ILE A 144 -34.08 -15.90 -12.49
CA ILE A 144 -34.09 -16.68 -11.25
C ILE A 144 -32.82 -17.53 -11.16
N GLN A 145 -32.47 -18.23 -12.26
CA GLN A 145 -31.25 -19.02 -12.32
C GLN A 145 -29.99 -18.16 -12.13
N GLN A 146 -29.94 -16.98 -12.75
CA GLN A 146 -28.86 -16.01 -12.59
C GLN A 146 -28.73 -15.56 -11.13
N GLN A 147 -29.82 -15.14 -10.49
CA GLN A 147 -29.81 -14.67 -9.10
C GLN A 147 -29.38 -15.78 -8.13
N TYR A 148 -29.90 -16.99 -8.33
CA TYR A 148 -29.50 -18.12 -7.50
C TYR A 148 -28.03 -18.53 -7.72
N THR A 149 -27.52 -18.44 -8.95
CA THR A 149 -26.10 -18.67 -9.25
C THR A 149 -25.22 -17.60 -8.58
N ARG A 150 -25.66 -16.33 -8.57
CA ARG A 150 -25.00 -15.25 -7.83
C ARG A 150 -24.99 -15.52 -6.32
N PHE A 151 -26.12 -15.93 -5.75
CA PHE A 151 -26.21 -16.31 -4.35
C PHE A 151 -25.20 -17.40 -3.97
N LEU A 152 -25.06 -18.45 -4.79
CA LEU A 152 -24.06 -19.50 -4.57
C LEU A 152 -22.62 -18.96 -4.68
N LEU A 153 -22.35 -18.07 -5.64
CA LEU A 153 -21.05 -17.41 -5.77
C LEU A 153 -20.71 -16.57 -4.52
N GLU A 154 -21.66 -15.83 -3.96
CA GLU A 154 -21.50 -15.03 -2.74
C GLU A 154 -21.20 -15.93 -1.52
N LEU A 155 -21.98 -16.99 -1.31
CA LEU A 155 -21.72 -17.98 -0.26
C LEU A 155 -20.32 -18.59 -0.39
N ARG A 156 -19.91 -18.91 -1.62
CA ARG A 156 -18.65 -19.59 -1.89
C ARG A 156 -17.44 -18.67 -1.77
N GLU A 157 -17.48 -17.47 -2.36
CA GLU A 157 -16.29 -16.63 -2.54
C GLU A 157 -16.24 -15.41 -1.62
N TYR A 158 -17.40 -14.85 -1.25
CA TYR A 158 -17.47 -13.76 -0.29
C TYR A 158 -17.46 -14.30 1.15
N HIS A 159 -18.34 -15.27 1.46
CA HIS A 159 -18.40 -15.88 2.80
C HIS A 159 -17.42 -17.05 3.01
N ILE A 160 -16.79 -17.53 1.93
CA ILE A 160 -15.79 -18.62 1.94
C ILE A 160 -16.34 -19.88 2.65
N LEU A 161 -17.60 -20.22 2.39
CA LEU A 161 -18.23 -21.39 3.01
C LEU A 161 -17.72 -22.70 2.39
N PRO A 162 -17.58 -23.78 3.18
CA PRO A 162 -17.27 -25.11 2.64
C PRO A 162 -18.36 -25.61 1.70
N GLN A 163 -17.97 -26.38 0.68
CA GLN A 163 -18.91 -26.94 -0.30
C GLN A 163 -20.03 -27.78 0.34
N SER A 164 -19.74 -28.51 1.42
CA SER A 164 -20.73 -29.29 2.16
C SER A 164 -21.81 -28.42 2.81
N ILE A 165 -21.44 -27.24 3.32
CA ILE A 165 -22.38 -26.29 3.92
C ILE A 165 -23.26 -25.67 2.85
N ILE A 166 -22.68 -25.26 1.72
CA ILE A 166 -23.43 -24.74 0.58
C ILE A 166 -24.45 -25.78 0.09
N GLN A 167 -24.02 -27.04 -0.04
CA GLN A 167 -24.93 -28.14 -0.44
C GLN A 167 -26.08 -28.32 0.56
N SER A 168 -25.81 -28.23 1.87
CA SER A 168 -26.84 -28.31 2.90
C SER A 168 -27.83 -27.13 2.82
N ILE A 169 -27.35 -25.90 2.64
CA ILE A 169 -28.20 -24.71 2.45
C ILE A 169 -29.12 -24.91 1.24
N THR A 170 -28.57 -25.34 0.10
CA THR A 170 -29.33 -25.65 -1.10
C THR A 170 -30.41 -26.71 -0.85
N THR A 171 -30.07 -27.79 -0.15
CA THR A 171 -31.03 -28.86 0.19
C THR A 171 -32.18 -28.33 1.06
N HIS A 172 -31.90 -27.48 2.05
CA HIS A 172 -32.95 -26.87 2.88
C HIS A 172 -33.85 -25.94 2.06
N ILE A 173 -33.30 -25.14 1.14
CA ILE A 173 -34.09 -24.30 0.23
C ILE A 173 -35.01 -25.16 -0.64
N LEU A 174 -34.48 -26.23 -1.25
CA LEU A 174 -35.27 -27.14 -2.07
C LEU A 174 -36.37 -27.83 -1.28
N SER A 175 -36.10 -28.26 -0.05
CA SER A 175 -37.10 -28.86 0.85
C SER A 175 -38.18 -27.85 1.27
N LEU A 176 -37.83 -26.59 1.49
CA LEU A 176 -38.82 -25.54 1.76
C LEU A 176 -39.75 -25.33 0.57
N LEU A 177 -39.21 -25.33 -0.66
CA LEU A 177 -40.01 -25.24 -1.88
C LEU A 177 -40.93 -26.46 -2.04
N ASP A 178 -40.48 -27.65 -1.66
CA ASP A 178 -41.31 -28.86 -1.64
C ASP A 178 -42.49 -28.73 -0.67
N ASN A 179 -42.24 -28.27 0.56
CA ASN A 179 -43.31 -28.04 1.53
C ASN A 179 -44.31 -26.96 1.05
N ILE A 180 -43.83 -25.90 0.38
CA ILE A 180 -44.70 -24.87 -0.20
C ILE A 180 -45.57 -25.48 -1.32
N MET A 181 -45.02 -26.32 -2.19
CA MET A 181 -45.80 -27.01 -3.22
C MET A 181 -46.86 -27.93 -2.61
N GLU A 182 -46.52 -28.71 -1.58
CA GLU A 182 -47.48 -29.57 -0.88
C GLU A 182 -48.63 -28.77 -0.26
N LEU A 183 -48.34 -27.60 0.34
CA LEU A 183 -49.36 -26.70 0.87
C LEU A 183 -50.27 -26.15 -0.23
N LEU A 184 -49.72 -25.75 -1.38
CA LEU A 184 -50.50 -25.29 -2.52
C LEU A 184 -51.39 -26.40 -3.08
N GLU A 185 -50.87 -27.62 -3.21
CA GLU A 185 -51.63 -28.78 -3.69
C GLU A 185 -52.75 -29.19 -2.72
N ASP A 186 -52.53 -29.14 -1.41
CA ASP A 186 -53.57 -29.41 -0.40
C ASP A 186 -54.69 -28.36 -0.46
N GLN A 187 -54.34 -27.08 -0.65
CA GLN A 187 -55.32 -26.00 -0.86
C GLN A 187 -56.09 -26.16 -2.17
N ALA A 188 -55.44 -26.61 -3.25
CA ALA A 188 -56.09 -26.91 -4.52
C ALA A 188 -57.16 -28.00 -4.33
N LYS A 189 -56.81 -29.11 -3.66
CA LYS A 189 -57.71 -30.23 -3.38
C LYS A 189 -58.93 -29.83 -2.54
N LYS A 190 -58.75 -28.91 -1.57
CA LYS A 190 -59.84 -28.37 -0.75
C LYS A 190 -60.78 -27.44 -1.54
N SER A 191 -60.28 -26.74 -2.55
CA SER A 191 -61.06 -25.79 -3.35
C SER A 191 -61.97 -26.41 -4.42
N ASP A 192 -61.72 -27.66 -4.82
CA ASP A 192 -62.54 -28.39 -5.82
C ASP A 192 -63.93 -28.82 -5.29
N GLN A 193 -64.16 -28.79 -3.97
CA GLN A 193 -65.43 -29.23 -3.36
C GLN A 193 -66.49 -28.12 -3.22
N SER A 194 -66.16 -26.86 -3.52
CA SER A 194 -67.11 -25.73 -3.42
C SER A 194 -66.85 -24.68 -4.51
N SER A 195 -67.82 -24.48 -5.40
CA SER A 195 -67.93 -23.42 -6.43
C SER A 195 -66.77 -22.40 -6.53
N ALA A 196 -65.65 -22.75 -7.18
CA ALA A 196 -64.60 -21.77 -7.50
C ALA A 196 -63.59 -22.25 -8.57
N ARG A 197 -64.04 -22.46 -9.82
CA ARG A 197 -63.16 -22.78 -10.98
C ARG A 197 -61.98 -21.81 -11.14
N THR A 198 -62.15 -20.54 -10.75
CA THR A 198 -61.12 -19.50 -10.83
C THR A 198 -60.05 -19.61 -9.74
N LYS A 199 -60.37 -20.15 -8.55
CA LYS A 199 -59.39 -20.38 -7.47
C LYS A 199 -58.49 -21.58 -7.79
N SER A 200 -59.05 -22.67 -8.33
CA SER A 200 -58.26 -23.84 -8.70
C SER A 200 -57.27 -23.57 -9.84
N ILE A 201 -57.65 -22.74 -10.83
CA ILE A 201 -56.75 -22.27 -11.89
C ILE A 201 -55.59 -21.45 -11.28
N SER A 202 -55.89 -20.47 -10.42
CA SER A 202 -54.86 -19.63 -9.78
C SER A 202 -53.88 -20.44 -8.91
N ILE A 203 -54.33 -21.49 -8.22
CA ILE A 203 -53.45 -22.34 -7.41
C ILE A 203 -52.57 -23.23 -8.30
N ASN A 204 -53.12 -23.79 -9.39
CA ASN A 204 -52.32 -24.54 -10.36
C ASN A 204 -51.22 -23.68 -11.00
N ASP A 205 -51.53 -22.42 -11.32
CA ASP A 205 -50.54 -21.47 -11.84
C ASP A 205 -49.43 -21.23 -10.81
N MET A 206 -49.77 -21.03 -9.53
CA MET A 206 -48.78 -20.89 -8.45
C MET A 206 -47.90 -22.14 -8.27
N THR A 207 -48.50 -23.33 -8.29
CA THR A 207 -47.74 -24.60 -8.22
C THR A 207 -46.79 -24.74 -9.40
N SER A 208 -47.22 -24.34 -10.61
CA SER A 208 -46.37 -24.33 -11.79
C SER A 208 -45.17 -23.40 -11.62
N ILE A 209 -45.38 -22.19 -11.07
CA ILE A 209 -44.32 -21.21 -10.80
C ILE A 209 -43.29 -21.77 -9.81
N VAL A 210 -43.74 -22.37 -8.70
CA VAL A 210 -42.83 -22.94 -7.69
C VAL A 210 -42.04 -24.12 -8.26
N LYS A 211 -42.68 -24.98 -9.05
CA LYS A 211 -42.01 -26.09 -9.75
C LYS A 211 -40.92 -25.58 -10.70
N THR A 212 -41.22 -24.52 -11.44
CA THR A 212 -40.28 -23.84 -12.33
C THR A 212 -39.09 -23.24 -11.56
N ILE A 213 -39.33 -22.55 -10.43
CA ILE A 213 -38.26 -22.02 -9.57
C ILE A 213 -37.35 -23.17 -9.08
N LYS A 214 -37.96 -24.28 -8.61
CA LYS A 214 -37.22 -25.46 -8.15
C LYS A 214 -36.35 -26.05 -9.25
N GLN A 215 -36.86 -26.14 -10.48
CA GLN A 215 -36.11 -26.62 -11.64
C GLN A 215 -34.91 -25.71 -11.94
N SER A 216 -35.11 -24.39 -11.99
CA SER A 216 -34.03 -23.41 -12.22
C SER A 216 -32.92 -23.51 -11.17
N ILE A 217 -33.28 -23.64 -9.89
CA ILE A 217 -32.33 -23.84 -8.78
C ILE A 217 -31.53 -25.13 -8.96
N THR A 218 -32.23 -26.22 -9.29
CA THR A 218 -31.61 -27.56 -9.40
C THR A 218 -30.57 -27.63 -10.51
N ILE A 219 -30.77 -26.90 -11.63
CA ILE A 219 -29.80 -26.82 -12.73
C ILE A 219 -28.47 -26.25 -12.25
N SER A 220 -28.47 -25.18 -11.45
CA SER A 220 -27.22 -24.57 -10.98
C SER A 220 -26.50 -25.39 -9.90
N THR A 221 -27.18 -26.31 -9.20
CA THR A 221 -26.62 -27.03 -8.03
C THR A 221 -26.40 -28.52 -8.23
N ARG A 222 -26.66 -29.06 -9.42
CA ARG A 222 -26.56 -30.51 -9.65
C ARG A 222 -25.15 -31.05 -9.42
N ASN A 223 -24.15 -30.30 -9.88
CA ASN A 223 -22.73 -30.61 -9.70
C ASN A 223 -21.87 -29.37 -10.01
N GLU A 224 -20.58 -29.46 -9.69
CA GLU A 224 -19.61 -28.38 -9.93
C GLU A 224 -19.57 -27.94 -11.40
N TYR A 225 -19.72 -28.86 -12.35
CA TYR A 225 -19.69 -28.53 -13.77
C TYR A 225 -20.87 -27.63 -14.17
N GLN A 226 -22.09 -27.95 -13.75
CA GLN A 226 -23.27 -27.12 -14.06
C GLN A 226 -23.23 -25.75 -13.36
N PHE A 227 -22.68 -25.69 -12.15
CA PHE A 227 -22.44 -24.43 -11.46
C PHE A 227 -21.46 -23.54 -12.25
N LEU A 228 -20.30 -24.10 -12.65
CA LEU A 228 -19.30 -23.38 -13.44
C LEU A 228 -19.85 -22.95 -14.81
N GLU A 229 -20.64 -23.79 -15.46
CA GLU A 229 -21.27 -23.46 -16.74
C GLU A 229 -22.29 -22.33 -16.59
N SER A 230 -23.08 -22.33 -15.51
CA SER A 230 -23.97 -21.21 -15.17
C SER A 230 -23.16 -19.92 -14.94
N CYS A 231 -21.99 -20.01 -14.28
CA CYS A 231 -21.11 -18.86 -14.10
C CYS A 231 -20.54 -18.34 -15.44
N LYS A 232 -20.24 -19.22 -16.40
CA LYS A 232 -19.81 -18.80 -17.74
C LYS A 232 -20.93 -18.05 -18.45
N ASN A 233 -22.13 -18.61 -18.42
CA ASN A 233 -23.29 -18.08 -19.15
C ASN A 233 -23.78 -16.74 -18.59
N PHE A 234 -23.77 -16.57 -17.26
CA PHE A 234 -24.36 -15.39 -16.62
C PHE A 234 -23.35 -14.33 -16.17
N PHE A 235 -22.08 -14.70 -15.93
CA PHE A 235 -21.09 -13.83 -15.30
C PHE A 235 -19.73 -13.83 -16.01
N ASN A 236 -19.68 -14.26 -17.28
CA ASN A 236 -18.48 -14.29 -18.10
C ASN A 236 -17.29 -15.00 -17.42
N TYR A 237 -17.53 -16.11 -16.71
CA TYR A 237 -16.47 -16.88 -16.07
C TYR A 237 -15.47 -17.44 -17.09
N SER A 238 -14.17 -17.26 -16.81
CA SER A 238 -13.09 -17.89 -17.57
C SER A 238 -12.29 -18.80 -16.63
N PRO A 239 -12.17 -20.10 -16.94
CA PRO A 239 -11.34 -20.98 -16.13
C PRO A 239 -9.85 -20.66 -16.31
N PRO A 240 -9.00 -20.94 -15.31
CA PRO A 240 -7.55 -20.83 -15.48
C PRO A 240 -7.03 -21.84 -16.52
N ILE A 241 -6.03 -21.41 -17.28
CA ILE A 241 -5.33 -22.19 -18.30
C ILE A 241 -4.30 -23.07 -17.59
N GLU A 242 -4.36 -24.38 -17.82
CA GLU A 242 -3.43 -25.36 -17.22
C GLU A 242 -2.22 -25.55 -18.12
N ASN A 243 -1.02 -25.30 -17.60
CA ASN A 243 0.25 -25.46 -18.30
C ASN A 243 1.05 -26.60 -17.66
N ILE A 244 1.59 -27.50 -18.48
CA ILE A 244 2.39 -28.66 -18.03
C ILE A 244 3.87 -28.26 -18.05
N LEU A 245 4.53 -28.28 -16.90
CA LEU A 245 5.95 -27.91 -16.75
C LEU A 245 6.91 -29.09 -16.93
N SER A 246 6.40 -30.32 -16.86
CA SER A 246 7.22 -31.53 -16.96
C SER A 246 6.64 -32.51 -17.97
N LEU A 247 7.47 -32.98 -18.90
CA LEU A 247 7.12 -34.06 -19.83
C LEU A 247 7.17 -35.47 -19.21
N ASN A 248 7.57 -35.57 -17.93
CA ASN A 248 7.78 -36.85 -17.27
C ASN A 248 6.43 -37.52 -16.91
N GLU A 249 6.14 -38.69 -17.50
CA GLU A 249 4.82 -39.33 -17.44
C GLU A 249 4.39 -39.77 -16.03
N LYS A 250 5.35 -40.02 -15.13
CA LYS A 250 5.07 -40.56 -13.78
C LYS A 250 4.54 -39.53 -12.78
N LYS A 251 4.79 -38.23 -12.98
CA LYS A 251 4.29 -37.16 -12.10
C LYS A 251 4.25 -35.82 -12.85
N LYS A 252 3.06 -35.46 -13.35
CA LYS A 252 2.85 -34.18 -14.04
C LYS A 252 2.94 -33.02 -13.06
N GLU A 253 3.81 -32.07 -13.37
CA GLU A 253 3.94 -30.79 -12.68
C GLU A 253 3.18 -29.72 -13.45
N TYR A 254 2.33 -28.98 -12.75
CA TYR A 254 1.38 -28.04 -13.36
C TYR A 254 1.62 -26.63 -12.83
N SER A 255 1.42 -25.66 -13.73
CA SER A 255 1.17 -24.27 -13.38
C SER A 255 -0.17 -23.83 -13.96
N TYR A 256 -0.73 -22.77 -13.39
CA TYR A 256 -2.02 -22.22 -13.80
C TYR A 256 -1.86 -20.75 -14.18
N TYR A 257 -2.26 -20.43 -15.40
CA TYR A 257 -2.20 -19.09 -15.97
C TYR A 257 -3.61 -18.52 -16.14
N ILE A 258 -3.77 -17.23 -15.91
CA ILE A 258 -4.99 -16.47 -16.17
C ILE A 258 -4.61 -15.38 -17.17
N SER A 259 -5.27 -15.35 -18.33
CA SER A 259 -4.95 -14.38 -19.36
C SER A 259 -5.11 -12.96 -18.84
N ILE A 260 -4.01 -12.21 -18.86
CA ILE A 260 -3.98 -10.79 -18.51
C ILE A 260 -4.85 -10.02 -19.52
N LYS A 261 -4.74 -10.36 -20.80
CA LYS A 261 -5.51 -9.73 -21.89
C LYS A 261 -7.02 -9.88 -21.70
N GLU A 262 -7.48 -11.09 -21.42
CA GLU A 262 -8.92 -11.35 -21.20
C GLU A 262 -9.42 -10.71 -19.91
N SER A 263 -8.61 -10.74 -18.85
CA SER A 263 -8.97 -10.11 -17.56
C SER A 263 -9.10 -8.60 -17.71
N LEU A 264 -8.16 -7.95 -18.41
CA LEU A 264 -8.24 -6.52 -18.70
C LEU A 264 -9.45 -6.18 -19.57
N ARG A 265 -9.79 -7.01 -20.56
CA ARG A 265 -10.99 -6.78 -21.37
C ARG A 265 -12.24 -6.71 -20.50
N LYS A 266 -12.44 -7.69 -19.62
CA LYS A 266 -13.62 -7.73 -18.73
C LYS A 266 -13.68 -6.56 -17.75
N ILE A 267 -12.53 -6.15 -17.21
CA ILE A 267 -12.45 -5.00 -16.30
C ILE A 267 -12.78 -3.71 -17.08
N LEU A 268 -12.16 -3.50 -18.23
CA LEU A 268 -12.28 -2.26 -18.99
C LEU A 268 -13.56 -2.17 -19.84
N GLU A 269 -14.31 -3.26 -19.99
CA GLU A 269 -15.68 -3.23 -20.54
C GLU A 269 -16.67 -2.55 -19.59
N LYS A 270 -16.31 -2.36 -18.31
CA LYS A 270 -17.09 -1.58 -17.35
C LYS A 270 -16.87 -0.08 -17.57
N GLU A 271 -17.93 0.62 -17.97
CA GLU A 271 -17.90 2.04 -18.32
C GLU A 271 -17.45 2.92 -17.15
N ASP A 272 -17.92 2.63 -15.93
CA ASP A 272 -17.56 3.36 -14.70
C ASP A 272 -16.05 3.31 -14.39
N ILE A 273 -15.38 2.20 -14.72
CA ILE A 273 -13.93 2.07 -14.55
C ILE A 273 -13.18 2.88 -15.63
N MET A 274 -13.61 2.77 -16.89
CA MET A 274 -12.94 3.44 -18.01
C MET A 274 -12.98 4.96 -17.88
N GLU A 275 -14.14 5.53 -17.56
CA GLU A 275 -14.29 6.98 -17.37
C GLU A 275 -13.36 7.48 -16.27
N LEU A 276 -13.36 6.77 -15.14
CA LEU A 276 -12.55 7.08 -13.95
C LEU A 276 -11.04 6.98 -14.22
N LEU A 277 -10.60 5.99 -15.00
CA LEU A 277 -9.19 5.87 -15.41
C LEU A 277 -8.77 7.04 -16.30
N VAL A 278 -9.58 7.37 -17.31
CA VAL A 278 -9.29 8.45 -18.27
C VAL A 278 -9.30 9.81 -17.57
N GLU A 279 -10.27 10.05 -16.69
CA GLU A 279 -10.36 11.28 -15.90
C GLU A 279 -9.13 11.43 -15.00
N ASN A 280 -8.74 10.38 -14.28
CA ASN A 280 -7.56 10.42 -13.41
C ASN A 280 -6.28 10.73 -14.18
N ILE A 281 -6.06 10.06 -15.33
CA ILE A 281 -4.91 10.33 -16.19
C ILE A 281 -4.91 11.80 -16.65
N ARG A 282 -6.05 12.33 -17.12
CA ARG A 282 -6.16 13.73 -17.54
C ARG A 282 -5.88 14.70 -16.40
N ASN A 283 -6.42 14.45 -15.21
CA ASN A 283 -6.21 15.28 -14.03
C ASN A 283 -4.74 15.29 -13.60
N GLN A 284 -4.09 14.12 -13.53
CA GLN A 284 -2.67 14.03 -13.20
C GLN A 284 -1.79 14.74 -14.24
N TYR A 285 -2.10 14.62 -15.54
CA TYR A 285 -1.40 15.37 -16.58
C TYR A 285 -1.62 16.87 -16.48
N GLY A 286 -2.85 17.32 -16.19
CA GLY A 286 -3.13 18.74 -15.97
C GLY A 286 -2.29 19.32 -14.84
N LEU A 287 -2.20 18.59 -13.71
CA LEU A 287 -1.43 18.99 -12.53
C LEU A 287 0.08 18.98 -12.78
N THR A 288 0.63 17.94 -13.42
CA THR A 288 2.08 17.86 -13.71
C THR A 288 2.51 18.84 -14.80
N ASN A 289 1.64 19.21 -15.73
CA ASN A 289 1.91 20.29 -16.68
C ASN A 289 1.90 21.68 -16.00
N ALA A 290 1.06 21.86 -14.98
CA ALA A 290 1.00 23.10 -14.21
C ALA A 290 2.17 23.24 -13.20
N ASP A 291 2.60 22.12 -12.60
CA ASP A 291 3.75 22.04 -11.69
C ASP A 291 4.58 20.79 -12.01
N ALA A 292 5.62 20.97 -12.83
CA ALA A 292 6.53 19.91 -13.26
C ALA A 292 7.40 19.32 -12.11
N ASP A 293 7.31 19.90 -10.90
CA ASP A 293 7.93 19.35 -9.70
C ASP A 293 7.11 18.18 -9.11
N LEU A 294 5.82 18.05 -9.44
CA LEU A 294 4.95 17.00 -8.90
C LEU A 294 5.17 15.65 -9.57
N MET A 295 5.14 14.59 -8.77
CA MET A 295 5.21 13.20 -9.19
C MET A 295 4.02 12.43 -8.58
N PHE A 296 3.20 11.82 -9.43
CA PHE A 296 2.01 11.04 -9.07
C PHE A 296 2.16 9.55 -9.38
N SER A 297 3.07 9.16 -10.26
CA SER A 297 3.20 7.78 -10.73
C SER A 297 4.60 7.48 -11.24
N CYS A 298 4.82 6.24 -11.68
CA CYS A 298 6.09 5.88 -12.30
C CYS A 298 6.34 6.60 -13.64
N ARG A 299 5.30 7.11 -14.31
CA ARG A 299 5.44 7.95 -15.54
C ARG A 299 6.30 9.18 -15.30
N ASP A 300 6.27 9.70 -14.08
CA ASP A 300 6.97 10.94 -13.73
C ASP A 300 8.47 10.69 -13.45
N GLY A 301 8.84 9.43 -13.21
CA GLY A 301 10.24 8.99 -13.07
C GLY A 301 11.01 8.97 -14.40
N ILE A 302 12.33 8.85 -14.33
CA ILE A 302 13.19 8.71 -15.52
C ILE A 302 12.79 7.49 -16.36
N GLY A 303 12.48 6.36 -15.72
CA GLY A 303 12.07 5.12 -16.40
C GLY A 303 10.74 5.28 -17.13
N GLY A 304 9.72 5.80 -16.44
CA GLY A 304 8.37 5.93 -17.01
C GLY A 304 8.24 6.99 -18.10
N ARG A 305 9.14 7.97 -18.17
CA ARG A 305 9.16 8.93 -19.30
C ARG A 305 9.50 8.30 -20.65
N LYS A 306 10.06 7.08 -20.65
CA LYS A 306 10.28 6.27 -21.86
C LYS A 306 9.01 5.52 -22.31
N ILE A 307 8.01 5.43 -21.44
CA ILE A 307 6.73 4.77 -21.73
C ILE A 307 5.87 5.70 -22.61
N ARG A 308 5.04 5.12 -23.47
CA ARG A 308 4.11 5.87 -24.32
C ARG A 308 3.13 6.67 -23.45
N LYS A 309 2.93 7.96 -23.76
CA LYS A 309 2.09 8.86 -22.95
C LYS A 309 0.63 8.38 -22.83
N ASN A 310 0.06 7.86 -23.92
CA ASN A 310 -1.36 7.48 -23.97
C ASN A 310 -1.57 5.96 -23.84
N SER A 311 -0.69 5.24 -23.17
CA SER A 311 -0.87 3.81 -22.88
C SER A 311 -1.20 3.59 -21.41
N PHE A 312 -2.08 2.64 -21.08
CA PHE A 312 -2.28 2.18 -19.71
C PHE A 312 -1.07 1.38 -19.22
N MET A 313 -0.67 1.59 -17.97
CA MET A 313 0.48 0.93 -17.38
C MET A 313 0.05 -0.32 -16.59
N ILE A 314 0.77 -1.41 -16.80
CA ILE A 314 0.58 -2.68 -16.11
C ILE A 314 1.77 -2.91 -15.19
N GLN A 315 1.51 -3.05 -13.89
CA GLN A 315 2.47 -3.45 -12.89
C GLN A 315 2.29 -4.94 -12.58
N LEU A 316 3.39 -5.65 -12.46
CA LEU A 316 3.42 -7.01 -11.94
C LEU A 316 3.80 -7.02 -10.46
N TYR A 317 3.35 -8.03 -9.74
CA TYR A 317 3.87 -8.35 -8.42
C TYR A 317 4.19 -9.84 -8.32
N VAL A 318 5.29 -10.20 -7.68
CA VAL A 318 5.68 -11.59 -7.48
C VAL A 318 6.09 -11.86 -6.05
N ASP A 319 5.58 -12.95 -5.48
CA ASP A 319 5.97 -13.44 -4.16
C ASP A 319 5.78 -14.97 -4.03
N GLY A 320 6.47 -15.54 -3.05
CA GLY A 320 6.37 -16.94 -2.63
C GLY A 320 5.58 -17.10 -1.33
N ILE A 321 4.37 -17.62 -1.40
CA ILE A 321 3.50 -17.80 -0.23
C ILE A 321 3.49 -19.21 0.35
N GLY A 322 3.54 -19.32 1.67
CA GLY A 322 3.17 -20.54 2.40
C GLY A 322 1.66 -20.57 2.67
N VAL A 323 0.97 -21.65 2.28
CA VAL A 323 -0.49 -21.82 2.50
C VAL A 323 -0.84 -22.82 3.61
N THR A 324 0.16 -23.34 4.31
CA THR A 324 0.01 -24.21 5.48
C THR A 324 0.38 -23.48 6.77
N ASN A 325 0.07 -24.07 7.92
CA ASN A 325 0.43 -23.49 9.21
C ASN A 325 1.97 -23.24 9.28
N PRO A 326 2.41 -21.99 9.55
CA PRO A 326 3.82 -21.61 9.53
C PRO A 326 4.68 -22.31 10.61
N ILE A 327 4.07 -22.87 11.65
CA ILE A 327 4.77 -23.42 12.83
C ILE A 327 4.95 -24.95 12.76
N GLY A 328 4.40 -25.62 11.74
CA GLY A 328 4.44 -27.09 11.62
C GLY A 328 5.58 -27.65 10.77
N PRO A 329 5.86 -28.97 10.85
CA PRO A 329 6.86 -29.66 10.00
C PRO A 329 6.52 -29.63 8.49
N LYS A 330 5.38 -29.05 8.12
CA LYS A 330 4.88 -28.91 6.74
C LYS A 330 4.84 -27.45 6.28
N LYS A 331 5.50 -26.50 6.96
CA LYS A 331 5.44 -25.06 6.65
C LYS A 331 5.79 -24.75 5.18
N ASP A 332 6.79 -25.44 4.62
CA ASP A 332 7.25 -25.20 3.25
C ASP A 332 6.73 -26.24 2.23
N LYS A 333 5.97 -27.24 2.69
CA LYS A 333 5.52 -28.35 1.82
C LYS A 333 4.64 -27.87 0.66
N HIS A 334 3.86 -26.82 0.91
CA HIS A 334 2.97 -26.21 -0.07
C HIS A 334 3.34 -24.73 -0.31
N LYS A 335 4.63 -24.40 -0.38
CA LYS A 335 5.05 -23.08 -0.85
C LYS A 335 4.66 -22.89 -2.33
N LEU A 336 4.02 -21.76 -2.63
CA LEU A 336 3.50 -21.40 -3.95
C LEU A 336 4.16 -20.12 -4.43
N THR A 337 4.54 -20.07 -5.70
CA THR A 337 4.93 -18.83 -6.37
C THR A 337 3.69 -18.25 -7.04
N ILE A 338 3.40 -16.99 -6.77
CA ILE A 338 2.23 -16.27 -7.29
C ILE A 338 2.69 -15.03 -8.03
N VAL A 339 2.06 -14.78 -9.17
CA VAL A 339 2.21 -13.52 -9.93
C VAL A 339 0.86 -12.82 -9.98
N TYR A 340 0.82 -11.58 -9.49
CA TYR A 340 -0.31 -10.67 -9.67
C TYR A 340 -0.02 -9.62 -10.74
N PHE A 341 -1.06 -8.96 -11.23
CA PHE A 341 -0.96 -7.73 -12.00
C PHE A 341 -2.02 -6.71 -11.56
N MET A 342 -1.72 -5.43 -11.77
CA MET A 342 -2.60 -4.29 -11.50
C MET A 342 -2.42 -3.22 -12.59
N LEU A 343 -3.49 -2.48 -12.88
CA LEU A 343 -3.39 -1.25 -13.67
C LEU A 343 -2.87 -0.10 -12.81
N GLU A 344 -1.75 0.50 -13.20
CA GLU A 344 -1.17 1.58 -12.43
C GLU A 344 -1.98 2.89 -12.50
N ASP A 345 -2.86 3.04 -13.48
CA ASP A 345 -3.61 4.27 -13.70
C ASP A 345 -4.89 4.37 -12.83
N ILE A 346 -5.18 3.34 -12.03
CA ILE A 346 -6.26 3.38 -11.04
C ILE A 346 -6.00 4.53 -10.04
N PRO A 347 -7.00 5.41 -9.79
CA PRO A 347 -6.86 6.53 -8.86
C PRO A 347 -6.55 6.04 -7.46
N ASP A 348 -5.84 6.87 -6.69
CA ASP A 348 -5.21 6.42 -5.44
C ASP A 348 -6.22 5.97 -4.37
N VAL A 349 -7.39 6.60 -4.33
CA VAL A 349 -8.47 6.24 -3.39
C VAL A 349 -9.03 4.82 -3.61
N PHE A 350 -8.85 4.27 -4.81
CA PHE A 350 -9.31 2.92 -5.19
C PHE A 350 -8.19 1.90 -5.27
N ARG A 351 -6.95 2.34 -5.54
CA ARG A 351 -5.82 1.46 -5.81
C ARG A 351 -5.55 0.48 -4.67
N SER A 352 -5.80 0.89 -3.43
CA SER A 352 -5.62 0.01 -2.28
C SER A 352 -6.67 -1.10 -2.17
N MET A 353 -7.75 -1.09 -2.94
CA MET A 353 -8.77 -2.14 -2.88
C MET A 353 -8.24 -3.47 -3.44
N LEU A 354 -8.43 -4.56 -2.69
CA LEU A 354 -7.91 -5.89 -3.06
C LEU A 354 -8.47 -6.43 -4.38
N GLN A 355 -9.64 -5.97 -4.82
CA GLN A 355 -10.24 -6.32 -6.11
C GLN A 355 -9.49 -5.75 -7.32
N CYS A 356 -8.66 -4.72 -7.13
CA CYS A 356 -7.80 -4.17 -8.19
C CYS A 356 -6.55 -5.02 -8.43
N ILE A 357 -6.27 -5.99 -7.54
CA ILE A 357 -5.14 -6.93 -7.64
C ILE A 357 -5.64 -8.22 -8.31
N ASN A 358 -5.08 -8.53 -9.48
CA ASN A 358 -5.52 -9.65 -10.30
C ASN A 358 -4.47 -10.75 -10.35
N LEU A 359 -4.88 -12.01 -10.28
CA LEU A 359 -3.97 -13.15 -10.44
C LEU A 359 -3.62 -13.35 -11.92
N ALA A 360 -2.33 -13.38 -12.24
CA ALA A 360 -1.80 -13.76 -13.56
C ALA A 360 -1.37 -15.23 -13.58
N ALA A 361 -0.64 -15.70 -12.57
CA ALA A 361 -0.15 -17.07 -12.55
C ALA A 361 0.08 -17.61 -11.13
N ILE A 362 -0.01 -18.93 -10.99
CA ILE A 362 0.29 -19.63 -9.73
C ILE A 362 0.88 -21.02 -9.99
N CYS A 363 1.90 -21.38 -9.22
CA CYS A 363 2.56 -22.68 -9.29
C CYS A 363 3.14 -23.08 -7.93
N HIS A 364 3.44 -24.35 -7.72
CA HIS A 364 4.30 -24.74 -6.60
C HIS A 364 5.73 -24.24 -6.82
N THR A 365 6.30 -23.55 -5.83
CA THR A 365 7.66 -22.98 -5.90
C THR A 365 8.71 -24.04 -6.20
N ARG A 366 8.57 -25.24 -5.61
CA ARG A 366 9.50 -26.37 -5.83
C ARG A 366 9.58 -26.86 -7.29
N TYR A 367 8.65 -26.46 -8.17
CA TYR A 367 8.71 -26.81 -9.58
C TYR A 367 9.57 -25.83 -10.39
N LEU A 368 9.89 -24.66 -9.84
CA LEU A 368 10.60 -23.58 -10.54
C LEU A 368 12.12 -23.60 -10.30
N SER A 369 12.66 -24.72 -9.79
CA SER A 369 14.07 -24.84 -9.41
C SER A 369 15.04 -24.92 -10.60
N CYS A 370 14.55 -25.11 -11.82
CA CYS A 370 15.39 -25.09 -13.03
C CYS A 370 14.92 -24.00 -14.01
N GLU A 371 15.88 -23.43 -14.72
CA GLU A 371 15.69 -22.29 -15.63
C GLU A 371 14.62 -22.56 -16.70
N GLU A 372 14.59 -23.77 -17.27
CA GLU A 372 13.61 -24.14 -18.29
C GLU A 372 12.17 -24.08 -17.78
N LYS A 373 11.90 -24.63 -16.59
CA LYS A 373 10.56 -24.60 -15.99
C LYS A 373 10.17 -23.20 -15.53
N LEU A 374 11.15 -22.44 -15.02
CA LEU A 374 10.96 -21.03 -14.68
C LEU A 374 10.52 -20.24 -15.91
N LYS A 375 11.22 -20.42 -17.05
CA LYS A 375 10.85 -19.81 -18.33
C LYS A 375 9.45 -20.24 -18.78
N GLN A 376 9.14 -21.54 -18.78
CA GLN A 376 7.81 -22.05 -19.15
C GLN A 376 6.67 -21.46 -18.29
N PHE A 377 6.93 -21.16 -17.01
CA PHE A 377 5.96 -20.54 -16.12
C PHE A 377 5.67 -19.07 -16.47
N TYR A 378 6.69 -18.30 -16.84
CA TYR A 378 6.56 -16.87 -17.18
C TYR A 378 6.23 -16.61 -18.66
N ASP A 379 6.53 -17.53 -19.56
CA ASP A 379 6.31 -17.39 -21.00
C ASP A 379 4.88 -16.92 -21.38
N PRO A 380 3.78 -17.45 -20.78
CA PRO A 380 2.43 -16.96 -21.07
C PRO A 380 2.22 -15.49 -20.69
N ILE A 381 2.81 -15.06 -19.56
CA ILE A 381 2.73 -13.68 -19.07
C ILE A 381 3.48 -12.76 -20.05
N VAL A 382 4.70 -13.13 -20.44
CA VAL A 382 5.52 -12.37 -21.38
C VAL A 382 4.82 -12.23 -22.72
N LYS A 383 4.20 -13.31 -23.23
CA LYS A 383 3.44 -13.30 -24.49
C LYS A 383 2.25 -12.35 -24.44
N ASP A 384 1.40 -12.45 -23.42
CA ASP A 384 0.22 -11.59 -23.30
C ASP A 384 0.60 -10.11 -23.12
N LEU A 385 1.61 -9.82 -22.31
CA LEU A 385 2.08 -8.44 -22.13
C LEU A 385 2.71 -7.87 -23.41
N ASN A 386 3.53 -8.65 -24.13
CA ASN A 386 4.09 -8.20 -25.40
C ASN A 386 3.01 -7.95 -26.45
N ASP A 387 2.00 -8.82 -26.53
CA ASP A 387 0.84 -8.63 -27.40
C ASP A 387 0.07 -7.34 -27.04
N LEU A 388 -0.21 -7.11 -25.75
CA LEU A 388 -0.85 -5.88 -25.28
C LEU A 388 -0.02 -4.62 -25.60
N GLN A 389 1.31 -4.70 -25.52
CA GLN A 389 2.22 -3.58 -25.80
C GLN A 389 2.39 -3.27 -27.30
N HIS A 390 2.23 -4.27 -28.17
CA HIS A 390 2.32 -4.11 -29.62
C HIS A 390 0.97 -3.81 -30.26
N ASN A 391 -0.02 -4.64 -29.95
CA ASN A 391 -1.31 -4.66 -30.63
C ASN A 391 -2.38 -3.91 -29.84
N GLY A 392 -2.24 -3.74 -28.53
CA GLY A 392 -3.26 -3.12 -27.68
C GLY A 392 -4.48 -4.01 -27.44
N LEU A 393 -5.58 -3.42 -26.98
CA LEU A 393 -6.85 -4.10 -26.72
C LEU A 393 -8.02 -3.31 -27.34
N SER A 394 -8.85 -4.00 -28.13
CA SER A 394 -10.14 -3.45 -28.58
C SER A 394 -11.22 -3.77 -27.55
N ILE A 395 -12.06 -2.79 -27.24
CA ILE A 395 -13.16 -2.92 -26.28
C ILE A 395 -14.48 -2.57 -26.98
N ASN A 396 -15.51 -3.38 -26.79
CA ASN A 396 -16.78 -3.19 -27.50
C ASN A 396 -17.48 -1.87 -27.15
N THR A 397 -17.36 -1.41 -25.89
CA THR A 397 -17.94 -0.16 -25.42
C THR A 397 -17.20 1.08 -25.94
N PHE A 398 -15.95 0.92 -26.40
CA PHE A 398 -15.09 2.02 -26.79
C PHE A 398 -14.46 1.70 -28.15
N ASN A 399 -14.97 2.31 -29.23
CA ASN A 399 -14.56 2.08 -30.63
C ASN A 399 -13.12 2.53 -30.97
N SER A 400 -12.15 2.33 -30.06
CA SER A 400 -10.74 2.64 -30.24
C SER A 400 -9.86 1.56 -29.63
N GLN A 401 -8.70 1.34 -30.24
CA GLN A 401 -7.68 0.44 -29.70
C GLN A 401 -6.98 1.08 -28.50
N LEU A 402 -7.12 0.48 -27.31
CA LEU A 402 -6.42 0.92 -26.11
C LEU A 402 -4.96 0.42 -26.13
N SER A 403 -4.02 1.30 -25.86
CA SER A 403 -2.59 0.96 -25.79
C SER A 403 -2.19 0.59 -24.36
N PHE A 404 -1.25 -0.35 -24.21
CA PHE A 404 -0.72 -0.75 -22.91
C PHE A 404 0.81 -0.70 -22.86
N SER A 405 1.37 -0.62 -21.67
CA SER A 405 2.80 -0.65 -21.42
C SER A 405 3.11 -1.35 -20.11
N PHE A 406 4.10 -2.22 -20.12
CA PHE A 406 4.68 -2.75 -18.89
C PHE A 406 5.39 -1.60 -18.15
N SER A 407 5.26 -1.56 -16.82
CA SER A 407 5.81 -0.50 -15.98
C SER A 407 6.90 -1.02 -15.04
N THR A 408 6.53 -1.85 -14.06
CA THR A 408 7.42 -2.34 -13.01
C THR A 408 7.04 -3.75 -12.54
N VAL A 409 7.98 -4.44 -11.88
CA VAL A 409 7.71 -5.65 -11.08
C VAL A 409 7.99 -5.36 -9.61
N ALA A 410 6.93 -5.24 -8.81
CA ALA A 410 7.02 -5.12 -7.36
C ALA A 410 7.28 -6.49 -6.71
N ALA A 411 8.22 -6.56 -5.78
CA ALA A 411 8.56 -7.79 -5.05
C ALA A 411 9.45 -7.44 -3.85
N ASP A 412 9.54 -8.35 -2.89
CA ASP A 412 10.54 -8.25 -1.81
C ASP A 412 11.97 -8.44 -2.37
N ASN A 413 12.99 -8.10 -1.57
CA ASN A 413 14.37 -8.17 -2.07
C ASN A 413 14.77 -9.59 -2.51
N LEU A 414 14.28 -10.63 -1.84
CA LEU A 414 14.62 -12.02 -2.17
C LEU A 414 14.00 -12.45 -3.51
N ALA A 415 12.69 -12.22 -3.70
CA ALA A 415 12.00 -12.54 -4.93
C ALA A 415 12.51 -11.71 -6.11
N VAL A 416 12.86 -10.43 -5.89
CA VAL A 416 13.53 -9.63 -6.93
C VAL A 416 14.83 -10.30 -7.36
N HIS A 417 15.69 -10.71 -6.42
CA HIS A 417 16.96 -11.34 -6.76
C HIS A 417 16.76 -12.68 -7.48
N GLU A 418 15.76 -13.48 -7.07
CA GLU A 418 15.40 -14.74 -7.73
C GLU A 418 14.99 -14.51 -9.19
N ILE A 419 14.09 -13.56 -9.46
CA ILE A 419 13.56 -13.32 -10.81
C ILE A 419 14.56 -12.57 -11.68
N ALA A 420 15.28 -11.59 -11.13
CA ALA A 420 16.24 -10.79 -11.89
C ALA A 420 17.55 -11.55 -12.19
N GLY A 421 17.73 -12.76 -11.64
CA GLY A 421 18.95 -13.55 -11.84
C GLY A 421 20.15 -13.06 -11.02
N PHE A 422 19.90 -12.43 -9.88
CA PHE A 422 20.93 -12.01 -8.92
C PHE A 422 21.15 -13.05 -7.81
N GLN A 423 22.28 -12.93 -7.12
CA GLN A 423 22.62 -13.74 -5.96
C GLN A 423 21.64 -13.49 -4.82
N GLN A 424 21.04 -14.54 -4.27
CA GLN A 424 20.00 -14.46 -3.24
C GLN A 424 20.55 -14.39 -1.79
N ASN A 425 21.87 -14.35 -1.61
CA ASN A 425 22.51 -14.22 -0.30
C ASN A 425 22.81 -12.74 -0.02
N PHE A 426 22.23 -12.21 1.07
CA PHE A 426 22.39 -10.82 1.50
C PHE A 426 23.45 -10.64 2.59
N SER A 427 24.08 -11.71 3.05
CA SER A 427 25.07 -11.72 4.14
C SER A 427 26.50 -11.92 3.64
N SER A 428 26.72 -11.98 2.31
CA SER A 428 28.04 -12.05 1.69
C SER A 428 27.98 -11.60 0.23
N GLY A 429 29.13 -11.31 -0.38
CA GLY A 429 29.22 -10.96 -1.80
C GLY A 429 28.45 -9.68 -2.16
N TYR A 430 27.89 -9.61 -3.37
CA TYR A 430 27.14 -8.46 -3.85
C TYR A 430 25.64 -8.63 -3.57
N PHE A 431 25.11 -7.85 -2.64
CA PHE A 431 23.73 -7.97 -2.16
C PHE A 431 22.76 -6.94 -2.77
N CYS A 432 23.27 -5.95 -3.50
CA CYS A 432 22.45 -4.89 -4.08
C CYS A 432 22.18 -5.10 -5.58
N ARG A 433 20.91 -4.93 -5.97
CA ARG A 433 20.45 -4.98 -7.37
C ARG A 433 20.68 -3.69 -8.17
N ARG A 434 21.05 -2.59 -7.50
CA ARG A 434 21.26 -1.27 -8.14
C ARG A 434 22.73 -0.89 -8.28
N CYS A 435 23.58 -1.34 -7.36
CA CYS A 435 25.01 -1.04 -7.40
C CYS A 435 25.88 -2.26 -7.05
N LEU A 436 27.18 -2.13 -7.34
CA LEU A 436 28.20 -3.14 -7.04
C LEU A 436 28.80 -2.96 -5.63
N VAL A 437 27.95 -2.75 -4.62
CA VAL A 437 28.38 -2.80 -3.22
C VAL A 437 28.52 -4.26 -2.77
N THR A 438 29.61 -4.57 -2.07
CA THR A 438 29.79 -5.86 -1.40
C THR A 438 29.31 -5.78 0.03
N TYR A 439 29.03 -6.93 0.64
CA TYR A 439 28.67 -7.01 2.05
C TYR A 439 29.72 -6.33 2.92
N GLU A 440 31.01 -6.54 2.68
CA GLU A 440 32.10 -5.90 3.41
C GLU A 440 32.10 -4.37 3.21
N ASN A 441 31.96 -3.91 1.96
CA ASN A 441 31.99 -2.49 1.62
C ASN A 441 30.77 -1.71 2.11
N ARG A 442 29.71 -2.37 2.61
CA ARG A 442 28.54 -1.68 3.20
C ARG A 442 28.90 -0.78 4.39
N LEU A 443 30.05 -1.05 5.02
CA LEU A 443 30.58 -0.29 6.15
C LEU A 443 31.36 0.97 5.74
N ILE A 444 31.56 1.20 4.44
CA ILE A 444 32.21 2.41 3.94
C ILE A 444 31.19 3.56 3.98
N PRO A 445 31.50 4.72 4.59
CA PRO A 445 30.59 5.87 4.61
C PRO A 445 30.21 6.33 3.21
N LEU A 446 28.92 6.56 2.96
CA LEU A 446 28.42 7.01 1.64
C LEU A 446 28.96 8.38 1.21
N ILE A 447 29.43 9.20 2.16
CA ILE A 447 30.09 10.47 1.84
C ILE A 447 31.47 10.28 1.22
N ASP A 448 32.12 9.14 1.47
CA ASP A 448 33.48 8.85 1.04
C ASP A 448 33.53 7.95 -0.21
N VAL A 449 32.38 7.44 -0.68
CA VAL A 449 32.33 6.45 -1.76
C VAL A 449 31.15 6.64 -2.70
N HIS A 450 31.40 6.41 -3.98
CA HIS A 450 30.37 6.27 -5.00
C HIS A 450 30.40 4.85 -5.55
N PHE A 451 29.46 4.01 -5.14
CA PHE A 451 29.37 2.64 -5.66
C PHE A 451 28.94 2.64 -7.13
N ILE A 452 29.66 1.85 -7.94
CA ILE A 452 29.37 1.66 -9.36
C ILE A 452 27.95 1.14 -9.52
N GLN A 453 27.14 1.86 -10.29
CA GLN A 453 25.76 1.46 -10.58
C GLN A 453 25.73 0.32 -11.58
N ARG A 454 24.80 -0.62 -11.42
CA ARG A 454 24.54 -1.68 -12.39
C ARG A 454 23.82 -1.07 -13.59
N THR A 455 24.35 -1.31 -14.78
CA THR A 455 23.70 -0.97 -16.06
C THR A 455 23.30 -2.25 -16.79
N SER A 456 22.37 -2.16 -17.73
CA SER A 456 21.97 -3.30 -18.57
C SER A 456 23.18 -3.86 -19.35
N GLU A 457 24.06 -2.98 -19.83
CA GLU A 457 25.31 -3.34 -20.50
C GLU A 457 26.22 -4.16 -19.59
N LEU A 458 26.49 -3.66 -18.37
CA LEU A 458 27.34 -4.33 -17.40
C LEU A 458 26.74 -5.67 -16.94
N HIS A 459 25.42 -5.73 -16.77
CA HIS A 459 24.71 -6.97 -16.46
C HIS A 459 24.90 -8.02 -17.58
N ASN A 460 24.73 -7.63 -18.85
CA ASN A 460 24.94 -8.51 -19.99
C ASN A 460 26.39 -9.01 -20.09
N THR A 461 27.38 -8.17 -19.79
CA THR A 461 28.79 -8.60 -19.70
C THR A 461 28.97 -9.68 -18.63
N HIS A 462 28.40 -9.50 -17.43
CA HIS A 462 28.48 -10.53 -16.38
C HIS A 462 27.81 -11.85 -16.79
N LEU A 463 26.66 -11.80 -17.48
CA LEU A 463 26.00 -13.00 -18.01
C LEU A 463 26.86 -13.74 -19.03
N GLN A 464 27.51 -13.01 -19.95
CA GLN A 464 28.42 -13.60 -20.93
C GLN A 464 29.62 -14.25 -20.26
N LEU A 465 30.18 -13.65 -19.21
CA LEU A 465 31.28 -14.23 -18.45
C LEU A 465 30.89 -15.55 -17.79
N ILE A 466 29.72 -15.61 -17.15
CA ILE A 466 29.20 -16.84 -16.53
C ILE A 466 28.97 -17.92 -17.59
N LYS A 467 28.40 -17.55 -18.74
CA LYS A 467 28.14 -18.47 -19.85
C LYS A 467 29.44 -19.03 -20.45
N ASN A 468 30.46 -18.20 -20.61
CA ASN A 468 31.75 -18.59 -21.17
C ASN A 468 32.64 -19.36 -20.17
N GLN A 469 32.39 -19.20 -18.88
CA GLN A 469 33.14 -19.85 -17.79
C GLN A 469 32.18 -20.53 -16.81
N PRO A 470 31.60 -21.69 -17.16
CA PRO A 470 30.57 -22.36 -16.35
C PRO A 470 31.02 -22.75 -14.93
N GLN A 471 32.33 -22.80 -14.67
CA GLN A 471 32.90 -23.00 -13.34
C GLN A 471 32.62 -21.83 -12.39
N ILE A 472 32.36 -20.63 -12.91
CA ILE A 472 31.97 -19.45 -12.14
C ILE A 472 30.47 -19.56 -11.84
N LYS A 473 30.12 -19.82 -10.58
CA LYS A 473 28.71 -19.88 -10.14
C LYS A 473 28.01 -18.51 -10.17
N SER A 474 28.77 -17.43 -10.07
CA SER A 474 28.25 -16.06 -10.11
C SER A 474 29.36 -15.05 -10.46
N CYS A 475 29.03 -14.05 -11.27
CA CYS A 475 29.93 -12.93 -11.58
C CYS A 475 29.31 -11.63 -11.05
N CYS A 476 29.99 -10.92 -10.14
CA CYS A 476 29.51 -9.67 -9.55
C CYS A 476 28.06 -9.74 -9.01
N GLY A 477 27.72 -10.87 -8.37
CA GLY A 477 26.38 -11.14 -7.83
C GLY A 477 25.30 -11.43 -8.88
N VAL A 478 25.64 -11.61 -10.16
CA VAL A 478 24.74 -12.16 -11.19
C VAL A 478 24.94 -13.67 -11.22
N VAL A 479 23.86 -14.43 -11.32
CA VAL A 479 23.85 -15.91 -11.32
C VAL A 479 23.32 -16.46 -12.65
N GLY A 480 22.39 -15.75 -13.31
CA GLY A 480 21.80 -16.20 -14.57
C GLY A 480 20.88 -15.14 -15.18
N PRO A 481 20.32 -15.42 -16.37
CA PRO A 481 19.36 -14.52 -17.02
C PRO A 481 18.01 -14.50 -16.27
N SER A 482 17.21 -13.47 -16.53
CA SER A 482 15.86 -13.37 -15.98
C SER A 482 14.85 -14.09 -16.89
N PRO A 483 13.82 -14.76 -16.35
CA PRO A 483 12.77 -15.35 -17.17
C PRO A 483 11.91 -14.30 -17.88
N LEU A 484 12.07 -13.02 -17.55
CA LEU A 484 11.36 -11.88 -18.15
C LEU A 484 12.20 -11.15 -19.21
N ASP A 485 13.41 -11.62 -19.56
CA ASP A 485 14.31 -10.92 -20.49
C ASP A 485 13.73 -10.67 -21.90
N HIS A 486 12.69 -11.43 -22.29
CA HIS A 486 11.97 -11.24 -23.56
C HIS A 486 10.76 -10.30 -23.46
N LEU A 487 10.44 -9.77 -22.27
CA LEU A 487 9.38 -8.78 -22.09
C LEU A 487 9.85 -7.41 -22.61
N LEU A 488 9.05 -6.77 -23.45
CA LEU A 488 9.39 -5.44 -23.97
C LEU A 488 9.40 -4.42 -22.83
N ASN A 489 10.38 -3.52 -22.88
CA ASN A 489 10.66 -2.50 -21.87
C ASN A 489 11.07 -3.08 -20.49
N PHE A 490 11.44 -4.36 -20.42
CA PHE A 490 12.01 -4.96 -19.23
C PHE A 490 13.55 -4.91 -19.23
N ASP A 491 14.11 -4.72 -18.05
CA ASP A 491 15.54 -4.70 -17.73
C ASP A 491 15.71 -5.13 -16.26
N PRO A 492 16.46 -6.21 -15.97
CA PRO A 492 16.72 -6.68 -14.61
C PRO A 492 17.29 -5.63 -13.64
N THR A 493 18.00 -4.62 -14.16
CA THR A 493 18.62 -3.56 -13.36
C THR A 493 17.67 -2.38 -13.11
N ASN A 494 16.64 -2.22 -13.94
CA ASN A 494 15.80 -1.01 -13.98
C ASN A 494 14.28 -1.25 -13.92
N SER A 495 13.82 -2.49 -13.76
CA SER A 495 12.38 -2.84 -13.73
C SER A 495 11.85 -3.20 -12.35
N PHE A 496 12.74 -3.32 -11.35
CA PHE A 496 12.40 -3.73 -9.98
C PHE A 496 12.60 -2.57 -8.99
N PRO A 497 11.54 -1.81 -8.65
CA PRO A 497 11.64 -0.71 -7.70
C PRO A 497 11.95 -1.19 -6.27
N GLY A 498 12.25 -0.24 -5.38
CA GLY A 498 12.39 -0.46 -3.93
C GLY A 498 11.07 -0.80 -3.26
N ASP A 499 11.08 -1.63 -2.21
CA ASP A 499 9.87 -1.83 -1.41
C ASP A 499 9.98 -1.21 -0.01
N VAL A 500 9.27 -0.10 0.17
CA VAL A 500 9.28 0.68 1.41
C VAL A 500 8.86 -0.17 2.60
N MET A 501 7.92 -1.09 2.39
CA MET A 501 7.40 -1.94 3.46
C MET A 501 8.53 -2.81 4.03
N HIS A 502 9.20 -3.60 3.20
CA HIS A 502 10.27 -4.49 3.65
C HIS A 502 11.55 -3.77 4.07
N ASP A 503 11.92 -2.68 3.36
CA ASP A 503 13.17 -1.95 3.61
C ASP A 503 13.08 -1.07 4.87
N PHE A 504 11.97 -0.34 5.04
CA PHE A 504 11.76 0.56 6.18
C PHE A 504 10.90 -0.07 7.26
N LEU A 505 9.64 -0.39 6.97
CA LEU A 505 8.63 -0.70 8.00
C LEU A 505 8.94 -2.04 8.71
N GLU A 506 9.52 -3.00 7.99
CA GLU A 506 9.98 -4.27 8.52
C GLU A 506 11.50 -4.36 8.67
N GLY A 507 12.21 -3.30 8.31
CA GLY A 507 13.66 -3.24 8.28
C GLY A 507 14.21 -2.22 9.25
N THR A 508 14.53 -1.04 8.73
CA THR A 508 15.23 0.00 9.48
C THR A 508 14.41 0.56 10.64
N CYS A 509 13.09 0.67 10.53
CA CYS A 509 12.21 1.18 11.59
C CYS A 509 12.24 0.30 12.85
N PRO A 510 11.89 -1.00 12.80
CA PRO A 510 11.90 -1.85 13.99
C PRO A 510 13.31 -2.05 14.55
N MET A 511 14.34 -2.08 13.68
CA MET A 511 15.73 -2.11 14.10
C MET A 511 16.08 -0.93 15.00
N LEU A 512 15.71 0.28 14.58
CA LEU A 512 16.02 1.49 15.34
C LEU A 512 15.19 1.63 16.62
N VAL A 513 13.91 1.24 16.59
CA VAL A 513 13.08 1.17 17.81
C VAL A 513 13.73 0.24 18.84
N MET A 514 14.17 -0.95 18.42
CA MET A 514 14.84 -1.91 19.31
C MET A 514 16.12 -1.31 19.91
N ALA A 515 16.94 -0.63 19.10
CA ALA A 515 18.16 0.03 19.55
C ALA A 515 17.87 1.11 20.60
N MET A 516 16.88 1.98 20.36
CA MET A 516 16.47 3.03 21.31
C MET A 516 15.94 2.45 22.63
N LEU A 517 15.12 1.40 22.57
CA LEU A 517 14.59 0.74 23.77
C LEU A 517 15.69 0.09 24.63
N LYS A 518 16.65 -0.59 23.97
CA LYS A 518 17.80 -1.17 24.66
C LYS A 518 18.74 -0.10 25.22
N GLU A 519 18.95 1.00 24.49
CA GLU A 519 19.72 2.14 24.99
C GLU A 519 19.07 2.68 26.27
N ALA A 520 17.78 2.99 26.24
CA ALA A 520 17.03 3.52 27.39
C ALA A 520 17.16 2.63 28.63
N ALA A 521 17.11 1.31 28.45
CA ALA A 521 17.31 0.35 29.52
C ALA A 521 18.75 0.29 30.04
N ARG A 522 19.74 0.31 29.13
CA ARG A 522 21.17 0.31 29.47
C ARG A 522 21.55 1.54 30.30
N ILE A 523 21.01 2.71 29.96
CA ILE A 523 21.25 3.96 30.72
C ILE A 523 20.29 4.12 31.92
N ARG A 524 19.52 3.07 32.25
CA ARG A 524 18.64 2.97 33.43
C ARG A 524 17.51 4.00 33.49
N LEU A 525 17.02 4.47 32.35
CA LEU A 525 15.83 5.33 32.29
C LEU A 525 14.53 4.52 32.47
N ILE A 526 14.51 3.27 32.02
CA ILE A 526 13.36 2.38 32.10
C ILE A 526 13.83 0.93 32.17
N THR A 527 13.09 0.04 32.83
CA THR A 527 13.39 -1.41 32.80
C THR A 527 12.72 -2.08 31.61
N PHE A 528 13.13 -3.29 31.23
CA PHE A 528 12.44 -4.07 30.20
C PHE A 528 10.96 -4.32 30.56
N HIS A 529 10.68 -4.59 31.84
CA HIS A 529 9.29 -4.71 32.30
C HIS A 529 8.52 -3.38 32.26
N GLY A 530 9.20 -2.25 32.49
CA GLY A 530 8.64 -0.91 32.31
C GLY A 530 8.26 -0.63 30.85
N ILE A 531 9.09 -1.05 29.89
CA ILE A 531 8.80 -0.94 28.44
C ILE A 531 7.56 -1.77 28.09
N GLU A 532 7.50 -3.02 28.54
CA GLU A 532 6.35 -3.91 28.32
C GLU A 532 5.07 -3.31 28.87
N THR A 533 5.09 -2.85 30.12
CA THR A 533 3.94 -2.23 30.79
C THR A 533 3.48 -0.97 30.05
N ARG A 534 4.42 -0.08 29.69
CA ARG A 534 4.09 1.19 29.02
C ARG A 534 3.51 0.98 27.63
N THR A 535 4.04 0.04 26.86
CA THR A 535 3.49 -0.29 25.52
C THR A 535 2.14 -1.00 25.60
N ALA A 536 1.90 -1.82 26.62
CA ALA A 536 0.61 -2.46 26.84
C ALA A 536 -0.50 -1.46 27.22
N GLN A 537 -0.16 -0.47 28.05
CA GLN A 537 -1.11 0.49 28.63
C GLN A 537 -1.34 1.75 27.78
N PHE A 538 -0.51 2.00 26.75
CA PHE A 538 -0.67 3.18 25.90
C PHE A 538 -2.03 3.18 25.20
N ILE A 539 -2.71 4.34 25.25
CA ILE A 539 -4.04 4.54 24.65
C ILE A 539 -3.84 5.06 23.23
N TYR A 540 -4.09 4.19 22.26
CA TYR A 540 -4.05 4.54 20.83
C TYR A 540 -5.35 5.24 20.44
N GLY A 541 -5.22 6.26 19.59
CA GLY A 541 -6.38 6.92 19.00
C GLY A 541 -7.16 6.00 18.05
N GLU A 542 -8.32 6.46 17.61
CA GLU A 542 -9.29 5.65 16.87
C GLU A 542 -8.77 5.21 15.49
N PHE A 543 -7.97 6.03 14.81
CA PHE A 543 -7.39 5.67 13.50
C PHE A 543 -6.12 4.83 13.64
N ASP A 544 -5.43 4.93 14.77
CA ASP A 544 -4.25 4.13 15.08
C ASP A 544 -4.57 2.80 15.73
N LYS A 545 -5.77 2.65 16.29
CA LYS A 545 -6.23 1.42 16.96
C LYS A 545 -6.21 0.20 16.03
N SER A 546 -6.58 0.37 14.76
CA SER A 546 -6.52 -0.70 13.75
C SER A 546 -5.10 -1.18 13.46
N ASN A 547 -4.09 -0.38 13.81
CA ASN A 547 -2.67 -0.72 13.66
C ASN A 547 -1.95 -0.72 15.00
N LYS A 548 -2.68 -0.93 16.11
CA LYS A 548 -2.09 -1.03 17.44
C LYS A 548 -1.05 -2.16 17.45
N PRO A 549 0.22 -1.90 17.79
CA PRO A 549 1.22 -2.94 17.92
C PRO A 549 0.94 -3.83 19.13
N PRO A 550 1.33 -5.12 19.08
CA PRO A 550 1.37 -5.94 20.27
C PRO A 550 2.36 -5.34 21.29
N PRO A 551 2.16 -5.55 22.61
CA PRO A 551 3.10 -5.09 23.62
C PRO A 551 4.52 -5.58 23.35
N VAL A 552 5.53 -4.73 23.62
CA VAL A 552 6.94 -5.11 23.47
C VAL A 552 7.36 -5.90 24.71
N LEU A 553 7.29 -7.22 24.63
CA LEU A 553 7.54 -8.11 25.76
C LEU A 553 9.04 -8.18 26.10
N VAL A 554 9.39 -8.52 27.34
CA VAL A 554 10.79 -8.76 27.75
C VAL A 554 11.52 -9.74 26.82
N LYS A 555 10.83 -10.81 26.37
CA LYS A 555 11.39 -11.79 25.42
C LYS A 555 11.74 -11.18 24.06
N ASN A 556 10.99 -10.16 23.62
CA ASN A 556 11.25 -9.45 22.37
C ASN A 556 12.56 -8.66 22.45
N LEU A 557 12.77 -7.98 23.57
CA LEU A 557 14.00 -7.22 23.85
C LEU A 557 15.22 -8.15 23.95
N ASN A 558 15.08 -9.30 24.61
CA ASN A 558 16.17 -10.29 24.69
C ASN A 558 16.53 -10.88 23.33
N ASN A 559 15.54 -11.14 22.46
CA ASN A 559 15.74 -11.79 21.17
C ASN A 559 15.94 -10.81 20.00
N ASP A 560 16.09 -9.51 20.26
CA ASP A 560 16.24 -8.46 19.23
C ASP A 560 15.13 -8.46 18.16
N ARG A 561 13.89 -8.79 18.56
CA ARG A 561 12.77 -8.92 17.63
C ARG A 561 11.52 -8.20 18.08
N ILE A 562 11.05 -7.24 17.29
CA ILE A 562 9.73 -6.60 17.45
C ILE A 562 8.69 -7.41 16.65
N ASN A 563 7.62 -7.82 17.33
CA ASN A 563 6.50 -8.53 16.70
C ASN A 563 5.46 -7.56 16.12
N GLY A 564 4.65 -8.06 15.20
CA GLY A 564 3.56 -7.32 14.55
C GLY A 564 3.73 -7.23 13.03
N SER A 565 2.67 -6.81 12.34
CA SER A 565 2.70 -6.50 10.91
C SER A 565 3.53 -5.25 10.61
N ALA A 566 3.84 -5.01 9.32
CA ALA A 566 4.50 -3.78 8.89
C ALA A 566 3.77 -2.50 9.36
N SER A 567 2.43 -2.46 9.29
CA SER A 567 1.65 -1.32 9.81
C SER A 567 1.81 -1.13 11.31
N GLN A 568 1.82 -2.22 12.08
CA GLN A 568 1.95 -2.18 13.53
C GLN A 568 3.36 -1.72 13.96
N LYS A 569 4.40 -2.26 13.32
CA LYS A 569 5.79 -1.81 13.49
C LYS A 569 5.93 -0.31 13.15
N TYR A 570 5.29 0.13 12.07
CA TYR A 570 5.27 1.54 11.69
C TYR A 570 4.53 2.42 12.70
N CYS A 571 3.37 1.97 13.21
CA CYS A 571 2.61 2.67 14.25
C CYS A 571 3.46 2.87 15.50
N LEU A 572 4.16 1.81 15.96
CA LEU A 572 5.10 1.91 17.08
C LEU A 572 6.23 2.90 16.80
N PHE A 573 6.86 2.83 15.62
CA PHE A 573 7.94 3.75 15.22
C PHE A 573 7.46 5.21 15.16
N ARG A 574 6.30 5.46 14.55
CA ARG A 574 5.72 6.80 14.39
C ARG A 574 5.33 7.42 15.73
N LEU A 575 4.71 6.64 16.62
CA LEU A 575 4.25 7.11 17.93
C LEU A 575 5.31 6.95 19.02
N PHE A 576 6.49 6.40 18.73
CA PHE A 576 7.58 6.23 19.69
C PHE A 576 7.86 7.49 20.51
N PRO A 577 7.98 8.70 19.91
CA PRO A 577 8.26 9.90 20.66
C PRO A 577 7.12 10.35 21.58
N ILE A 578 5.88 9.97 21.27
CA ILE A 578 4.71 10.25 22.13
C ILE A 578 4.66 9.26 23.28
N ILE A 579 4.84 7.96 23.00
CA ILE A 579 4.81 6.88 24.00
C ILE A 579 5.93 7.06 25.04
N PHE A 580 7.12 7.48 24.61
CA PHE A 580 8.31 7.63 25.45
C PHE A 580 8.78 9.10 25.52
N SER A 581 7.83 10.03 25.55
CA SER A 581 8.09 11.49 25.51
C SER A 581 9.01 12.02 26.61
N ASP A 582 9.06 11.33 27.75
CA ASP A 582 9.94 11.59 28.89
C ASP A 582 11.36 11.06 28.71
N LEU A 583 11.60 10.15 27.75
CA LEU A 583 12.89 9.47 27.56
C LEU A 583 13.68 9.98 26.36
N VAL A 584 13.00 10.40 25.28
CA VAL A 584 13.62 10.64 23.96
C VAL A 584 14.81 11.61 23.97
N GLU A 585 14.77 12.67 24.77
CA GLU A 585 15.85 13.68 24.84
C GLU A 585 17.15 13.13 25.44
N HIS A 586 17.07 12.02 26.17
CA HIS A 586 18.22 11.38 26.82
C HIS A 586 18.88 10.29 25.97
N LEU A 587 18.28 9.95 24.82
CA LEU A 587 18.77 8.87 23.94
C LEU A 587 19.65 9.43 22.82
N SER A 588 20.90 8.96 22.74
CA SER A 588 21.80 9.37 21.66
C SER A 588 21.31 8.88 20.30
N SER A 589 20.75 7.66 20.24
CA SER A 589 20.19 7.08 19.02
C SER A 589 18.92 7.79 18.53
N PHE A 590 18.28 8.64 19.34
CA PHE A 590 17.13 9.43 18.91
C PHE A 590 17.47 10.42 17.79
N LYS A 591 18.73 10.87 17.69
CA LYS A 591 19.16 11.70 16.56
C LYS A 591 19.05 10.93 15.22
N ILE A 592 19.37 9.64 15.23
CA ILE A 592 19.22 8.75 14.08
C ILE A 592 17.73 8.61 13.73
N TYR A 593 16.88 8.52 14.76
CA TYR A 593 15.42 8.45 14.58
C TYR A 593 14.89 9.67 13.84
N LEU A 594 15.32 10.88 14.22
CA LEU A 594 14.87 12.11 13.55
C LEU A 594 15.23 12.11 12.06
N VAL A 595 16.44 11.68 11.69
CA VAL A 595 16.88 11.60 10.29
C VAL A 595 16.09 10.53 9.52
N LEU A 596 15.96 9.32 10.07
CA LEU A 596 15.20 8.24 9.45
C LEU A 596 13.71 8.59 9.31
N ARG A 597 13.14 9.27 10.31
CA ARG A 597 11.76 9.71 10.31
C ARG A 597 11.51 10.77 9.24
N GLU A 598 12.39 11.76 9.11
CA GLU A 598 12.31 12.77 8.05
C GLU A 598 12.41 12.14 6.64
N LEU A 599 13.35 11.20 6.45
CA LEU A 599 13.49 10.47 5.20
C LEU A 599 12.23 9.66 4.87
N LEU A 600 11.71 8.91 5.85
CA LEU A 600 10.52 8.08 5.65
C LEU A 600 9.27 8.91 5.37
N ASP A 601 9.11 10.08 6.01
CA ASP A 601 7.99 10.99 5.72
C ASP A 601 7.99 11.46 4.26
N MET A 602 9.17 11.66 3.67
CA MET A 602 9.32 12.01 2.24
C MET A 602 9.07 10.80 1.34
N VAL A 603 9.60 9.62 1.70
CA VAL A 603 9.39 8.38 0.95
C VAL A 603 7.91 7.98 0.89
N LEU A 604 7.15 8.23 1.96
CA LEU A 604 5.71 7.96 2.06
C LEU A 604 4.82 9.10 1.54
N ALA A 605 5.40 10.20 1.07
CA ALA A 605 4.65 11.35 0.59
C ALA A 605 3.95 11.05 -0.75
N TYR A 606 2.73 11.57 -0.89
CA TYR A 606 1.96 11.47 -2.12
C TYR A 606 1.04 12.69 -2.31
N PRO A 607 1.09 13.39 -3.47
CA PRO A 607 2.11 13.28 -4.51
C PRO A 607 3.50 13.64 -3.96
N LEU A 608 4.56 13.23 -4.64
CA LEU A 608 5.95 13.53 -4.25
C LEU A 608 6.48 14.72 -5.06
N ARG A 609 7.45 15.46 -4.51
CA ARG A 609 8.14 16.55 -5.23
C ARG A 609 9.55 16.17 -5.68
N LYS A 610 9.87 16.33 -6.96
CA LYS A 610 11.18 16.03 -7.53
C LYS A 610 12.29 16.87 -6.90
N SER A 611 11.99 18.11 -6.50
CA SER A 611 12.90 19.01 -5.82
C SER A 611 13.35 18.52 -4.44
N TRP A 612 12.72 17.49 -3.87
CA TRP A 612 13.14 16.86 -2.62
C TRP A 612 14.30 15.88 -2.78
N LEU A 613 14.56 15.37 -3.99
CA LEU A 613 15.54 14.29 -4.20
C LEU A 613 16.96 14.60 -3.67
N PRO A 614 17.54 15.81 -3.89
CA PRO A 614 18.86 16.13 -3.34
C PRO A 614 18.88 16.15 -1.81
N PHE A 615 17.76 16.55 -1.20
CA PHE A 615 17.64 16.55 0.24
C PHE A 615 17.44 15.14 0.81
N MET A 616 16.65 14.30 0.13
CA MET A 616 16.53 12.88 0.46
C MET A 616 17.90 12.19 0.41
N GLU A 617 18.73 12.49 -0.60
CA GLU A 617 20.09 11.96 -0.70
C GLU A 617 20.98 12.40 0.48
N THR A 618 20.88 13.67 0.87
CA THR A 618 21.57 14.20 2.07
C THR A 618 21.12 13.46 3.34
N LEU A 619 19.82 13.21 3.50
CA LEU A 619 19.27 12.44 4.63
C LEU A 619 19.75 11.00 4.61
N SER A 620 19.82 10.34 3.44
CA SER A 620 20.36 8.99 3.29
C SER A 620 21.81 8.88 3.74
N ILE A 621 22.67 9.80 3.28
CA ILE A 621 24.08 9.85 3.68
C ILE A 621 24.19 10.03 5.20
N ASN A 622 23.49 11.01 5.76
CA ASN A 622 23.50 11.27 7.19
C ASN A 622 23.00 10.07 8.00
N PHE A 623 21.92 9.42 7.56
CA PHE A 623 21.38 8.24 8.21
C PHE A 623 22.41 7.12 8.26
N GLN A 624 23.06 6.81 7.13
CA GLN A 624 24.06 5.75 7.08
C GLN A 624 25.30 6.09 7.91
N SER A 625 25.83 7.32 7.81
CA SER A 625 26.97 7.75 8.61
C SER A 625 26.69 7.65 10.11
N MET A 626 25.50 8.06 10.56
CA MET A 626 25.13 7.95 11.97
C MET A 626 24.91 6.50 12.41
N ILE A 627 24.41 5.61 11.54
CA ILE A 627 24.37 4.19 11.85
C ILE A 627 25.79 3.63 12.02
N LEU A 628 26.73 3.97 11.15
CA LEU A 628 28.12 3.52 11.27
C LEU A 628 28.81 4.06 12.53
N GLU A 629 28.54 5.31 12.90
CA GLU A 629 29.14 5.97 14.07
C GLU A 629 28.56 5.44 15.39
N TYR A 630 27.23 5.36 15.51
CA TYR A 630 26.56 5.09 16.78
C TYR A 630 26.08 3.65 16.94
N LEU A 631 25.79 2.94 15.84
CA LEU A 631 25.20 1.59 15.83
C LEU A 631 25.84 0.69 14.74
N PRO A 632 27.19 0.52 14.70
CA PRO A 632 27.88 -0.17 13.61
C PRO A 632 27.39 -1.61 13.39
N ASP A 633 27.04 -2.33 14.47
CA ASP A 633 26.49 -3.69 14.40
C ASP A 633 25.13 -3.76 13.71
N LYS A 634 24.46 -2.62 13.51
CA LYS A 634 23.16 -2.50 12.84
C LYS A 634 23.27 -1.97 11.41
N ALA A 635 24.47 -1.77 10.88
CA ALA A 635 24.73 -1.43 9.47
C ALA A 635 24.47 -2.65 8.56
N THR A 636 23.19 -2.95 8.34
CA THR A 636 22.72 -4.10 7.55
C THR A 636 22.49 -3.74 6.07
N PRO A 637 22.35 -4.71 5.16
CA PRO A 637 21.88 -4.48 3.80
C PRO A 637 20.63 -3.60 3.69
N LYS A 638 19.68 -3.72 4.63
CA LYS A 638 18.47 -2.89 4.66
C LYS A 638 18.76 -1.40 4.89
N VAL A 639 19.82 -1.06 5.63
CA VAL A 639 20.30 0.33 5.78
C VAL A 639 20.79 0.87 4.43
N HIS A 640 21.51 0.06 3.66
CA HIS A 640 21.93 0.42 2.31
C HIS A 640 20.72 0.60 1.37
N PHE A 641 19.76 -0.34 1.38
CA PHE A 641 18.55 -0.22 0.56
C PHE A 641 17.74 1.05 0.88
N ALA A 642 17.54 1.34 2.16
CA ALA A 642 16.87 2.58 2.60
C ALA A 642 17.59 3.84 2.12
N SER A 643 18.92 3.79 2.00
CA SER A 643 19.74 4.94 1.56
C SER A 643 19.63 5.21 0.06
N GLU A 644 19.18 4.25 -0.76
CA GLU A 644 19.06 4.38 -2.21
C GLU A 644 17.73 5.03 -2.66
N TYR A 645 16.85 5.41 -1.72
CA TYR A 645 15.49 5.83 -2.06
C TYR A 645 15.39 7.13 -2.86
N ALA A 646 16.35 8.06 -2.73
CA ALA A 646 16.41 9.22 -3.63
C ALA A 646 16.52 8.78 -5.10
N LYS A 647 17.46 7.88 -5.40
CA LYS A 647 17.66 7.34 -6.77
C LYS A 647 16.50 6.44 -7.21
N ILE A 648 15.87 5.73 -6.27
CA ILE A 648 14.69 4.89 -6.57
C ILE A 648 13.53 5.79 -6.99
N VAL A 649 13.24 6.84 -6.22
CA VAL A 649 12.17 7.80 -6.52
C VAL A 649 12.43 8.53 -7.84
N GLU A 650 13.68 8.92 -8.09
CA GLU A 650 14.05 9.56 -9.36
C GLU A 650 13.75 8.67 -10.57
N GLN A 651 14.01 7.36 -10.43
CA GLN A 651 13.79 6.38 -11.50
C GLN A 651 12.32 6.01 -11.66
N PHE A 652 11.59 5.79 -10.56
CA PHE A 652 10.28 5.12 -10.55
C PHE A 652 9.13 5.98 -10.01
N GLY A 653 9.36 7.23 -9.61
CA GLY A 653 8.34 8.07 -9.00
C GLY A 653 7.98 7.69 -7.56
N PRO A 654 6.77 8.03 -7.07
CA PRO A 654 6.40 7.89 -5.66
C PRO A 654 6.41 6.42 -5.17
N PRO A 655 7.15 6.09 -4.10
CA PRO A 655 7.32 4.70 -3.63
C PRO A 655 6.06 3.97 -3.18
N VAL A 656 5.08 4.70 -2.68
CA VAL A 656 3.78 4.13 -2.28
C VAL A 656 3.01 3.52 -3.46
N ARG A 657 3.40 3.80 -4.71
CA ARG A 657 2.75 3.27 -5.92
C ARG A 657 3.18 1.84 -6.26
N TYR A 658 4.27 1.35 -5.66
CA TYR A 658 4.87 0.04 -5.96
C TYR A 658 5.33 -0.75 -4.73
N TRP A 659 4.94 -0.34 -3.52
CA TRP A 659 5.19 -1.13 -2.30
C TRP A 659 4.35 -2.41 -2.22
N CYS A 660 4.79 -3.39 -1.42
CA CYS A 660 4.20 -4.73 -1.43
C CYS A 660 2.96 -4.91 -0.51
N MET A 661 2.61 -3.90 0.28
CA MET A 661 1.66 -4.03 1.40
C MET A 661 0.28 -4.57 1.04
N ARG A 662 -0.30 -4.12 -0.08
CA ARG A 662 -1.66 -4.55 -0.48
C ARG A 662 -1.65 -5.91 -1.18
N TYR A 663 -0.53 -6.28 -1.79
CA TYR A 663 -0.35 -7.61 -2.36
C TYR A 663 -0.26 -8.68 -1.27
N GLU A 664 0.40 -8.39 -0.14
CA GLU A 664 0.36 -9.29 1.03
C GLU A 664 -1.05 -9.46 1.60
N GLY A 665 -1.83 -8.39 1.65
CA GLY A 665 -3.26 -8.45 1.99
C GLY A 665 -4.04 -9.38 1.05
N ALA A 666 -3.73 -9.38 -0.25
CA ALA A 666 -4.36 -10.26 -1.23
C ALA A 666 -4.04 -11.75 -0.96
N HIS A 667 -2.87 -12.08 -0.40
CA HIS A 667 -2.51 -13.45 -0.03
C HIS A 667 -3.41 -14.04 1.05
N LEU A 668 -3.99 -13.22 1.93
CA LEU A 668 -4.87 -13.69 3.00
C LEU A 668 -6.07 -14.48 2.48
N TYR A 669 -6.65 -14.06 1.35
CA TYR A 669 -7.73 -14.78 0.68
C TYR A 669 -7.32 -16.22 0.32
N PHE A 670 -6.14 -16.39 -0.28
CA PHE A 670 -5.59 -17.68 -0.67
C PHE A 670 -5.29 -18.57 0.53
N LYS A 671 -4.69 -18.00 1.59
CA LYS A 671 -4.43 -18.70 2.86
C LYS A 671 -5.74 -19.20 3.49
N ARG A 672 -6.77 -18.36 3.57
CA ARG A 672 -8.10 -18.72 4.12
C ARG A 672 -8.76 -19.86 3.32
N ILE A 673 -8.71 -19.82 1.99
CA ILE A 673 -9.24 -20.91 1.15
C ILE A 673 -8.47 -22.21 1.35
N ALA A 674 -7.15 -22.15 1.35
CA ALA A 674 -6.33 -23.36 1.53
C ALA A 674 -6.63 -24.04 2.87
N LEU A 675 -6.75 -23.25 3.95
CA LEU A 675 -7.11 -23.75 5.28
C LEU A 675 -8.53 -24.33 5.32
N ARG A 676 -9.54 -23.60 4.81
CA ARG A 676 -10.95 -24.03 4.87
C ARG A 676 -11.25 -25.20 3.93
N SER A 677 -10.61 -25.28 2.77
CA SER A 677 -10.83 -26.36 1.82
C SER A 677 -10.22 -27.68 2.27
N GLY A 678 -9.10 -27.65 3.01
CA GLY A 678 -8.39 -28.85 3.48
C GLY A 678 -7.84 -29.76 2.37
N ASN A 679 -7.93 -29.36 1.09
CA ASN A 679 -7.57 -30.18 -0.05
C ASN A 679 -6.29 -29.66 -0.72
N PHE A 680 -5.18 -30.35 -0.44
CA PHE A 680 -3.85 -29.97 -0.94
C PHE A 680 -3.36 -30.83 -2.11
N LYS A 681 -4.22 -31.63 -2.76
CA LYS A 681 -3.81 -32.48 -3.90
C LYS A 681 -3.26 -31.67 -5.07
N ASN A 682 -4.01 -30.63 -5.45
CA ASN A 682 -3.60 -29.63 -6.44
C ASN A 682 -4.10 -28.27 -5.99
N ILE A 683 -3.43 -27.74 -4.96
CA ILE A 683 -3.80 -26.46 -4.35
C ILE A 683 -3.66 -25.28 -5.33
N PRO A 684 -2.65 -25.21 -6.23
CA PRO A 684 -2.60 -24.13 -7.23
C PRO A 684 -3.85 -24.06 -8.11
N LYS A 685 -4.35 -25.21 -8.59
CA LYS A 685 -5.58 -25.29 -9.39
C LYS A 685 -6.78 -24.75 -8.63
N THR A 686 -6.95 -25.24 -7.40
CA THR A 686 -8.08 -24.86 -6.53
C THR A 686 -8.07 -23.35 -6.33
N LEU A 687 -6.93 -22.79 -5.94
CA LEU A 687 -6.76 -21.37 -5.70
C LEU A 687 -6.99 -20.51 -6.95
N ALA A 688 -6.46 -20.93 -8.10
CA ALA A 688 -6.66 -20.23 -9.38
C ALA A 688 -8.14 -20.20 -9.79
N GLN A 689 -8.84 -21.33 -9.68
CA GLN A 689 -10.28 -21.43 -9.99
C GLN A 689 -11.12 -20.55 -9.05
N ARG A 690 -10.85 -20.62 -7.74
CA ARG A 690 -11.53 -19.81 -6.71
C ARG A 690 -11.30 -18.32 -6.94
N GLN A 691 -10.10 -17.91 -7.36
CA GLN A 691 -9.84 -16.51 -7.70
C GLN A 691 -10.62 -16.06 -8.93
N GLN A 692 -10.72 -16.87 -9.99
CA GLN A 692 -11.52 -16.54 -11.17
C GLN A 692 -13.02 -16.42 -10.82
N LEU A 693 -13.56 -17.29 -9.96
CA LEU A 693 -14.94 -17.19 -9.48
C LEU A 693 -15.17 -15.90 -8.68
N ARG A 694 -14.23 -15.54 -7.79
CA ARG A 694 -14.29 -14.29 -7.04
C ARG A 694 -14.25 -13.07 -7.96
N GLN A 695 -13.39 -13.07 -8.97
CA GLN A 695 -13.35 -11.99 -9.96
C GLN A 695 -14.69 -11.85 -10.70
N CYS A 696 -15.31 -12.95 -11.10
CA CYS A 696 -16.63 -12.92 -11.75
C CYS A 696 -17.72 -12.33 -10.84
N LEU A 697 -17.69 -12.64 -9.55
CA LEU A 697 -18.60 -12.04 -8.57
C LEU A 697 -18.36 -10.53 -8.43
N LEU A 698 -17.10 -10.08 -8.37
CA LEU A 698 -16.78 -8.65 -8.26
C LEU A 698 -17.21 -7.89 -9.51
N LEU A 699 -16.99 -8.45 -10.70
CA LEU A 699 -17.40 -7.84 -11.96
C LEU A 699 -18.92 -7.91 -12.22
N SER A 700 -19.65 -8.80 -11.55
CA SER A 700 -21.11 -8.86 -11.67
C SER A 700 -21.83 -7.79 -10.83
N GLN A 701 -21.12 -7.09 -9.96
CA GLN A 701 -21.67 -5.96 -9.20
C GLN A 701 -21.88 -4.74 -10.10
N ASP A 702 -22.90 -3.94 -9.78
CA ASP A 702 -23.27 -2.75 -10.54
C ASP A 702 -22.19 -1.67 -10.49
N HIS A 703 -21.42 -1.63 -9.41
CA HIS A 703 -20.29 -0.72 -9.26
C HIS A 703 -19.06 -1.50 -8.81
N PHE A 704 -18.05 -1.60 -9.70
CA PHE A 704 -16.82 -2.31 -9.36
C PHE A 704 -16.05 -1.50 -8.31
N LEU A 705 -15.86 -0.18 -8.49
CA LEU A 705 -15.01 0.63 -7.62
C LEU A 705 -15.72 1.43 -6.52
N LYS A 706 -17.06 1.55 -6.52
CA LYS A 706 -17.75 2.44 -5.54
C LYS A 706 -17.95 1.76 -4.19
N ARG A 707 -17.61 2.47 -3.11
CA ARG A 707 -18.14 2.23 -1.77
C ARG A 707 -19.37 3.13 -1.65
N TYR A 708 -20.51 2.54 -1.33
CA TYR A 708 -21.73 3.30 -1.09
C TYR A 708 -21.51 4.30 0.05
N GLU A 709 -22.25 5.41 0.02
CA GLU A 709 -22.33 6.28 1.18
C GLU A 709 -22.90 5.48 2.35
N GLN A 710 -22.16 5.41 3.44
CA GLN A 710 -22.55 4.63 4.61
C GLN A 710 -22.44 5.49 5.85
N ALA A 711 -23.53 5.57 6.62
CA ALA A 711 -23.55 6.26 7.90
C ALA A 711 -23.81 5.25 9.01
N SER A 712 -23.03 5.36 10.10
CA SER A 712 -23.16 4.50 11.27
C SER A 712 -23.51 5.34 12.50
N GLY A 713 -24.28 4.76 13.43
CA GLY A 713 -24.72 5.46 14.64
C GLY A 713 -25.69 6.61 14.34
N VAL A 714 -26.56 6.45 13.33
CA VAL A 714 -27.51 7.48 12.92
C VAL A 714 -28.58 7.66 13.99
N LYS A 715 -28.75 8.89 14.46
CA LYS A 715 -29.81 9.30 15.38
C LYS A 715 -30.43 10.61 14.95
N ARG A 716 -31.73 10.78 15.21
CA ARG A 716 -32.41 12.06 15.04
C ARG A 716 -32.06 12.94 16.25
N ILE A 717 -31.72 14.19 15.98
CA ILE A 717 -31.43 15.19 17.03
C ILE A 717 -32.27 16.43 16.80
N LYS A 718 -32.57 17.15 17.87
CA LYS A 718 -33.24 18.46 17.78
C LYS A 718 -32.20 19.56 17.79
N MET A 719 -32.44 20.64 17.06
CA MET A 719 -31.53 21.78 17.03
C MET A 719 -31.33 22.36 18.43
N ASN A 720 -32.33 22.24 19.32
CA ASN A 720 -32.22 22.63 20.73
C ASN A 720 -31.16 21.87 21.53
N GLU A 721 -30.78 20.66 21.14
CA GLU A 721 -29.76 19.82 21.79
C GLU A 721 -28.32 20.23 21.40
N ILE A 722 -28.17 21.09 20.39
CA ILE A 722 -26.88 21.60 19.92
C ILE A 722 -26.49 22.87 20.70
N GLU A 723 -25.19 23.07 20.94
CA GLU A 723 -24.67 24.25 21.63
C GLU A 723 -25.10 25.58 20.97
N SER A 724 -25.29 26.61 21.79
CA SER A 724 -25.76 27.94 21.35
C SER A 724 -24.85 28.60 20.31
N LYS A 725 -23.53 28.44 20.43
CA LYS A 725 -22.55 28.93 19.44
C LYS A 725 -22.80 28.31 18.07
N ILE A 726 -23.03 27.00 18.00
CA ILE A 726 -23.26 26.29 16.75
C ILE A 726 -24.64 26.65 16.15
N LYS A 727 -25.68 26.83 16.97
CA LYS A 727 -26.99 27.32 16.52
C LYS A 727 -26.89 28.63 15.74
N SER A 728 -26.06 29.57 16.21
CA SER A 728 -25.85 30.85 15.53
C SER A 728 -25.20 30.70 14.14
N LEU A 729 -24.33 29.70 13.97
CA LEU A 729 -23.72 29.38 12.66
C LEU A 729 -24.75 28.86 11.67
N PHE A 730 -25.70 28.03 12.12
CA PHE A 730 -26.79 27.53 11.29
C PHE A 730 -27.67 28.67 10.76
N ILE A 731 -28.11 29.57 11.65
CA ILE A 731 -28.91 30.75 11.25
C ILE A 731 -28.16 31.57 10.21
N LYS A 732 -26.86 31.82 10.44
CA LYS A 732 -26.03 32.65 9.54
C LYS A 732 -25.81 32.00 8.18
N LYS A 733 -25.64 30.68 8.11
CA LYS A 733 -25.30 29.97 6.86
C LYS A 733 -26.52 29.65 6.00
N PHE A 734 -27.66 29.33 6.61
CA PHE A 734 -28.85 28.86 5.91
C PHE A 734 -29.99 29.89 5.84
N GLU A 735 -29.85 31.05 6.50
CA GLU A 735 -30.82 32.17 6.49
C GLU A 735 -32.27 31.75 6.86
N GLN A 736 -32.41 30.68 7.66
CA GLN A 736 -33.69 30.09 8.03
C GLN A 736 -33.87 30.04 9.56
N SER A 737 -35.13 30.01 9.99
CA SER A 737 -35.48 29.89 11.41
C SER A 737 -35.15 28.49 11.95
N ILE A 738 -34.58 28.41 13.16
CA ILE A 738 -34.13 27.15 13.80
C ILE A 738 -35.21 26.05 13.78
N ASN A 739 -36.48 26.42 13.95
CA ASN A 739 -37.60 25.48 14.07
C ASN A 739 -37.92 24.72 12.77
N GLN A 740 -37.37 25.14 11.62
CA GLN A 740 -37.60 24.48 10.33
C GLN A 740 -36.68 23.27 10.09
N PHE A 741 -35.66 23.07 10.93
CA PHE A 741 -34.67 22.00 10.75
C PHE A 741 -34.95 20.72 11.56
N ASP A 742 -35.86 20.78 12.55
CA ASP A 742 -36.03 19.70 13.53
C ASP A 742 -36.63 18.40 12.95
N GLU A 743 -37.41 18.47 11.85
CA GLU A 743 -38.01 17.28 11.24
C GLU A 743 -37.07 16.51 10.30
N SER A 744 -35.96 17.09 9.84
CA SER A 744 -35.04 16.47 8.88
C SER A 744 -33.59 16.30 9.37
N LEU A 745 -33.27 16.74 10.60
CA LEU A 745 -31.90 16.69 11.12
C LEU A 745 -31.51 15.32 11.68
N LEU A 746 -30.55 14.68 11.03
CA LEU A 746 -29.90 13.46 11.51
C LEU A 746 -28.46 13.75 11.91
N GLN A 747 -27.98 13.09 12.95
CA GLN A 747 -26.57 13.01 13.33
C GLN A 747 -26.08 11.58 13.14
N CYS A 748 -24.84 11.40 12.69
CA CYS A 748 -24.16 10.09 12.77
C CYS A 748 -22.82 10.21 13.51
N SER A 749 -22.32 9.09 14.00
CA SER A 749 -20.98 9.02 14.63
C SER A 749 -19.87 8.81 13.59
N GLN A 750 -20.22 8.20 12.46
CA GLN A 750 -19.32 7.94 11.35
C GLN A 750 -20.07 8.10 10.01
N LEU A 751 -19.38 8.68 9.02
CA LEU A 751 -19.79 8.75 7.64
C LEU A 751 -18.66 8.24 6.74
N ILE A 752 -18.96 7.33 5.83
CA ILE A 752 -18.11 6.94 4.72
C ILE A 752 -18.68 7.61 3.48
N GLN A 753 -17.94 8.55 2.90
CA GLN A 753 -18.34 9.24 1.68
C GLN A 753 -17.11 9.46 0.80
N ASN A 754 -17.23 9.19 -0.50
CA ASN A 754 -16.12 9.25 -1.46
C ASN A 754 -14.87 8.48 -0.97
N HIS A 755 -15.08 7.32 -0.33
CA HIS A 755 -14.02 6.46 0.22
C HIS A 755 -13.28 7.02 1.44
N ILE A 756 -13.69 8.17 1.94
CA ILE A 756 -13.12 8.81 3.12
C ILE A 756 -13.97 8.44 4.34
N ILE A 757 -13.30 8.03 5.41
CA ILE A 757 -13.95 7.74 6.68
C ILE A 757 -13.89 9.00 7.55
N TYR A 758 -15.06 9.58 7.78
CA TYR A 758 -15.29 10.70 8.69
C TYR A 758 -15.81 10.17 10.02
N LYS A 759 -15.12 10.49 11.13
CA LYS A 759 -15.55 10.11 12.47
C LYS A 759 -15.66 11.32 13.38
N GLN A 760 -16.63 11.31 14.29
CA GLN A 760 -16.74 12.35 15.32
C GLN A 760 -15.45 12.39 16.18
N ASN A 761 -15.03 13.58 16.59
CA ASN A 761 -13.80 13.92 17.33
C ASN A 761 -12.47 13.71 16.60
N ALA A 762 -12.50 13.16 15.39
CA ALA A 762 -11.33 12.97 14.55
C ALA A 762 -10.79 14.31 14.03
N VAL A 763 -9.48 14.36 13.78
CA VAL A 763 -8.79 15.52 13.22
C VAL A 763 -8.55 15.33 11.72
N TYR A 764 -8.75 16.38 10.92
CA TYR A 764 -8.44 16.38 9.49
C TYR A 764 -7.60 17.61 9.12
N VAL A 765 -6.81 17.48 8.08
CA VAL A 765 -6.10 18.61 7.47
C VAL A 765 -7.08 19.32 6.54
N TYR A 766 -7.39 20.58 6.82
CA TYR A 766 -8.33 21.34 5.97
C TYR A 766 -7.59 22.21 4.94
N ASP A 767 -6.38 22.67 5.27
CA ASP A 767 -5.58 23.54 4.41
C ASP A 767 -4.09 23.48 4.78
N LEU A 768 -3.23 23.98 3.90
CA LEU A 768 -1.80 24.17 4.12
C LEU A 768 -1.47 25.67 4.03
N GLU A 769 -0.82 26.24 5.05
CA GLU A 769 -0.39 27.64 5.02
C GLU A 769 0.65 27.87 3.89
N HIS A 770 0.31 28.75 2.94
CA HIS A 770 0.91 28.83 1.60
C HIS A 770 2.42 29.03 1.54
N ALA A 771 3.05 29.67 2.53
CA ALA A 771 4.49 29.96 2.50
C ALA A 771 5.36 28.82 3.08
N GLU A 772 4.79 27.98 3.95
CA GLU A 772 5.57 27.11 4.83
C GLU A 772 5.13 25.64 4.84
N GLU A 773 4.08 25.29 4.09
CA GLU A 773 3.47 23.94 4.08
C GLU A 773 2.99 23.49 5.48
N ILE A 774 2.71 24.44 6.39
CA ILE A 774 2.23 24.13 7.74
C ILE A 774 0.76 23.68 7.65
N PRO A 775 0.41 22.49 8.16
CA PRO A 775 -0.95 22.02 8.16
C PRO A 775 -1.82 22.82 9.11
N LYS A 776 -3.01 23.15 8.61
CA LYS A 776 -4.09 23.69 9.41
C LYS A 776 -5.12 22.59 9.64
N PHE A 777 -5.49 22.42 10.89
CA PHE A 777 -6.31 21.30 11.33
C PHE A 777 -7.72 21.72 11.70
N ILE A 778 -8.66 20.81 11.50
CA ILE A 778 -9.99 20.87 12.08
C ILE A 778 -10.26 19.61 12.90
N GLN A 779 -11.09 19.75 13.92
CA GLN A 779 -11.66 18.61 14.63
C GLN A 779 -13.15 18.50 14.29
N LEU A 780 -13.59 17.31 13.86
CA LEU A 780 -15.01 17.05 13.60
C LEU A 780 -15.78 17.01 14.92
N VAL A 781 -16.73 17.90 15.11
CA VAL A 781 -17.58 17.97 16.32
C VAL A 781 -18.89 17.24 16.08
N TYR A 782 -19.55 17.46 14.93
CA TYR A 782 -20.75 16.74 14.52
C TYR A 782 -20.72 16.42 13.03
N ILE A 783 -21.27 15.26 12.68
CA ILE A 783 -21.61 14.89 11.31
C ILE A 783 -23.13 14.89 11.21
N LEU A 784 -23.67 15.80 10.40
CA LEU A 784 -25.10 16.06 10.31
C LEU A 784 -25.60 15.83 8.88
N LYS A 785 -26.80 15.31 8.74
CA LYS A 785 -27.53 15.24 7.47
C LYS A 785 -28.72 16.18 7.56
N LEU A 786 -28.81 17.10 6.60
CA LEU A 786 -29.92 18.05 6.48
C LEU A 786 -30.39 18.07 5.03
N ASN A 787 -31.68 17.80 4.80
CA ASN A 787 -32.30 17.81 3.46
C ASN A 787 -31.50 17.01 2.41
N GLU A 788 -31.14 15.77 2.74
CA GLU A 788 -30.29 14.89 1.93
C GLU A 788 -28.82 15.31 1.75
N GLN A 789 -28.38 16.41 2.34
CA GLN A 789 -26.99 16.88 2.26
C GLN A 789 -26.23 16.65 3.58
N TRP A 790 -25.02 16.07 3.47
CA TRP A 790 -24.10 15.93 4.60
C TRP A 790 -23.35 17.23 4.88
N ILE A 791 -23.26 17.57 6.16
CA ILE A 791 -22.66 18.79 6.68
C ILE A 791 -21.81 18.43 7.90
N PHE A 792 -20.61 19.01 7.99
CA PHE A 792 -19.74 18.85 9.15
C PHE A 792 -19.71 20.12 9.99
N ILE A 793 -19.95 19.96 11.29
CA ILE A 793 -19.66 20.99 12.28
C ILE A 793 -18.27 20.72 12.82
N VAL A 794 -17.42 21.72 12.71
CA VAL A 794 -15.98 21.56 12.95
C VAL A 794 -15.47 22.63 13.88
N ASN A 795 -14.46 22.28 14.65
CA ASN A 795 -13.68 23.20 15.47
C ASN A 795 -12.34 23.44 14.77
N PHE A 796 -12.06 24.68 14.39
CA PHE A 796 -10.77 25.04 13.80
C PHE A 796 -9.71 25.04 14.88
N LEU A 797 -8.69 24.19 14.71
CA LEU A 797 -7.56 24.10 15.63
C LEU A 797 -6.46 25.07 15.19
N ASN A 798 -5.92 25.80 16.15
CA ASN A 798 -4.72 26.61 15.94
C ASN A 798 -3.49 25.69 15.96
N THR A 799 -2.64 25.77 14.92
CA THR A 799 -1.36 25.07 14.90
C THR A 799 -0.32 25.93 15.58
N ASP A 800 -0.01 25.63 16.84
CA ASP A 800 0.93 26.41 17.66
C ASP A 800 2.38 26.27 17.16
N GLY A 801 2.74 25.12 16.59
CA GLY A 801 4.05 24.87 16.00
C GLY A 801 4.40 23.38 15.86
N PHE A 802 5.50 23.08 15.18
CA PHE A 802 6.03 21.72 15.07
C PHE A 802 7.02 21.43 16.19
N VAL A 803 6.76 20.37 16.98
CA VAL A 803 7.62 19.95 18.09
C VAL A 803 8.46 18.77 17.65
N SER A 804 9.71 19.06 17.25
CA SER A 804 10.64 18.08 16.67
C SER A 804 10.87 16.85 17.58
N LYS A 805 10.97 17.05 18.89
CA LYS A 805 11.18 15.95 19.85
C LYS A 805 10.01 14.97 19.95
N LEU A 806 8.80 15.39 19.59
CA LEU A 806 7.62 14.52 19.50
C LEU A 806 7.29 14.16 18.05
N TRP A 807 8.03 14.73 17.11
CA TRP A 807 7.75 14.69 15.67
C TRP A 807 6.27 14.98 15.33
N SER A 808 5.68 15.95 16.02
CA SER A 808 4.23 16.20 15.98
C SER A 808 3.91 17.69 16.02
N TYR A 809 2.77 18.07 15.47
CA TYR A 809 2.27 19.44 15.54
C TYR A 809 1.52 19.65 16.85
N GLN A 810 1.94 20.64 17.63
CA GLN A 810 1.16 21.10 18.76
C GLN A 810 -0.05 21.88 18.25
N VAL A 811 -1.22 21.56 18.77
CA VAL A 811 -2.47 22.24 18.42
C VAL A 811 -3.23 22.68 19.66
N SER A 812 -3.93 23.79 19.54
CA SER A 812 -4.80 24.31 20.59
C SER A 812 -6.18 24.66 20.00
N SER A 813 -7.23 24.53 20.82
CA SER A 813 -8.58 24.96 20.44
C SER A 813 -8.90 26.31 21.07
N HIS A 814 -9.54 27.18 20.30
CA HIS A 814 -10.08 28.47 20.74
C HIS A 814 -11.60 28.55 20.59
N ASP A 815 -12.30 27.40 20.54
CA ASP A 815 -13.75 27.30 20.29
C ASP A 815 -14.20 28.01 19.00
N CYS A 816 -13.35 27.97 17.98
CA CYS A 816 -13.64 28.56 16.67
C CYS A 816 -14.43 27.55 15.82
N PHE A 817 -15.76 27.55 15.94
CA PHE A 817 -16.61 26.63 15.20
C PHE A 817 -16.94 27.11 13.77
N GLY A 818 -17.08 26.16 12.85
CA GLY A 818 -17.51 26.42 11.48
C GLY A 818 -18.32 25.28 10.88
N ILE A 819 -18.85 25.53 9.69
CA ILE A 819 -19.62 24.56 8.92
C ILE A 819 -18.91 24.34 7.59
N ILE A 820 -18.46 23.11 7.35
CA ILE A 820 -17.85 22.69 6.07
C ILE A 820 -18.64 21.54 5.45
N LEU A 821 -18.44 21.33 4.15
CA LEU A 821 -18.95 20.18 3.44
C LEU A 821 -17.87 19.10 3.34
N PRO A 822 -18.26 17.82 3.21
CA PRO A 822 -17.31 16.72 3.00
C PRO A 822 -16.34 16.96 1.83
N ASN A 823 -16.83 17.56 0.74
CA ASN A 823 -16.02 17.85 -0.45
C ASN A 823 -15.06 19.05 -0.28
N ASP A 824 -15.18 19.82 0.81
CA ASP A 824 -14.26 20.95 1.09
C ASP A 824 -12.92 20.47 1.64
N LEU A 825 -12.82 19.20 2.09
CA LEU A 825 -11.60 18.60 2.61
C LEU A 825 -10.68 18.15 1.47
N LYS A 826 -9.87 19.10 0.99
CA LYS A 826 -8.99 18.92 -0.16
C LYS A 826 -7.68 18.19 0.13
N TYR A 827 -7.28 18.10 1.40
CA TYR A 827 -5.98 17.56 1.79
C TYR A 827 -6.16 16.32 2.65
N PHE A 828 -5.36 15.29 2.35
CA PHE A 828 -5.15 14.10 3.18
C PHE A 828 -6.45 13.41 3.66
N HIS A 829 -6.83 12.37 2.93
CA HIS A 829 -8.13 11.69 3.07
C HIS A 829 -8.21 10.70 4.26
N LYS A 830 -7.24 10.67 5.17
CA LYS A 830 -7.26 9.81 6.36
C LYS A 830 -7.43 10.66 7.61
N GLY A 831 -8.39 10.30 8.47
CA GLY A 831 -8.53 10.93 9.77
C GLY A 831 -7.31 10.71 10.66
N LEU A 832 -7.02 11.71 11.50
CA LEU A 832 -5.89 11.77 12.41
C LEU A 832 -6.37 11.76 13.86
N ASP A 833 -5.51 11.28 14.73
CA ASP A 833 -5.74 11.20 16.17
C ASP A 833 -5.09 12.39 16.90
N LEU A 834 -5.73 12.82 17.99
CA LEU A 834 -5.25 13.85 18.89
C LEU A 834 -4.65 13.20 20.15
N TYR A 835 -3.34 13.36 20.34
CA TYR A 835 -2.62 12.79 21.48
C TYR A 835 -2.32 13.86 22.53
N GLN A 836 -2.52 13.55 23.82
CA GLN A 836 -2.20 14.46 24.92
C GLN A 836 -0.85 14.10 25.55
N VAL A 837 0.07 15.07 25.64
CA VAL A 837 1.34 14.95 26.35
C VAL A 837 1.52 16.18 27.23
N ASN A 838 1.69 16.00 28.55
CA ASN A 838 1.83 17.09 29.52
C ASN A 838 0.73 18.18 29.42
N ASN A 839 -0.53 17.77 29.25
CA ASN A 839 -1.70 18.65 29.06
C ASN A 839 -1.71 19.52 27.79
N LEU A 840 -0.81 19.23 26.85
CA LEU A 840 -0.81 19.81 25.51
C LEU A 840 -1.27 18.77 24.50
N HIS A 841 -1.90 19.21 23.41
CA HIS A 841 -2.44 18.33 22.39
C HIS A 841 -1.57 18.33 21.13
N PHE A 842 -1.40 17.15 20.55
CA PHE A 842 -0.52 16.90 19.43
C PHE A 842 -1.19 16.09 18.33
N VAL A 843 -0.92 16.48 17.09
CA VAL A 843 -1.33 15.74 15.89
C VAL A 843 -0.07 15.24 15.21
N ASN A 844 -0.01 13.93 14.99
CA ASN A 844 1.12 13.27 14.33
C ASN A 844 0.71 12.81 12.93
N LEU A 845 1.43 13.25 11.90
CA LEU A 845 1.17 12.89 10.51
C LEU A 845 1.86 11.56 10.15
N SER A 846 1.27 10.80 9.23
CA SER A 846 1.86 9.55 8.75
C SER A 846 2.85 9.73 7.59
N SER A 847 2.86 10.89 6.94
CA SER A 847 3.79 11.24 5.87
C SER A 847 3.83 12.74 5.68
N ARG A 848 4.79 13.21 4.89
CA ARG A 848 4.85 14.62 4.49
C ARG A 848 3.68 14.94 3.56
N LEU A 849 3.02 16.07 3.81
CA LEU A 849 1.94 16.56 2.97
C LEU A 849 2.49 17.35 1.79
N THR A 850 1.86 17.18 0.62
CA THR A 850 2.22 17.90 -0.60
C THR A 850 0.99 18.59 -1.15
N LYS A 851 1.12 19.88 -1.45
CA LYS A 851 0.09 20.62 -2.19
C LYS A 851 0.21 20.30 -3.68
N ALA A 852 -0.80 19.64 -4.23
CA ALA A 852 -1.15 19.74 -5.65
C ALA A 852 -2.14 20.92 -5.75
N ASN A 853 -1.88 21.89 -6.62
CA ASN A 853 -2.56 23.20 -6.64
C ASN A 853 -4.10 23.14 -6.60
#